data_AF-A0A1A7Y7Q0-F1
#
_entry.id   AF-A0A1A7Y7Q0-F1
#
_cell.length_a   1.000
_cell.length_b   1.000
_cell.length_c   1.000
_cell.angle_alpha   90.00
_cell.angle_beta   90.00
_cell.angle_gamma   90.00
#
_symmetry.space_group_name_H-M   'P 1'
#
loop_
_entity.id
_entity.type
_entity.pdbx_description
1 polymer ?
#
loop_
_entity_poly.entity_id
_entity_poly.type
_entity_poly.pdbx_seq_one_letter_code
_entity_poly.pdbx_strand_id
1 'polypeptide(L)'
;VQRYHVQYLAQFDALLLNDTIQNMYVCPEEESVLLSSIVSTLSALSIKQVENKEEFDFKALRMDWLRLQAYTSVVKALLPMKDYTDLPKAMNLIQFHTRIVDSLEDLLHETSELSILCFFPRVFEKMFNQSSEETAMKRYLMSFPLACSHFSQCAHALCPEEADILEKRSLSLCVTFLEQIAKQTSGVILDICAEQRNLSDQLLPKHCAETISAARHRKQKKQLPKNKEVQKEKPGAESLRKNRIIETNVDKLHLTLTELSSSYTLCMDFPVFDHIVVPTEFLLSHLEMRLSEIILKMINYNQTTQEIARPSDLLAGIRTYSTSLHNLSSYINVDITRLVKNVLLQQTQPLDSHGGHTITHLYTTWYLEALLRQASGTLIVHCPTMQCFVSQTTDSELTFKAEEFSDVSELQALAELIGPYGIKFLGENLMWHITSQVSELKKMVIENMDVLVQMKNNFDKPEEMVILKKRLTGGENVLKRMTIIGVILSFRSMVQDCLKDILRKHCPFLLEPITYLRDFITPEANIQVTLSVFELASAAGLKCDIDPDLVAAIRNMKTDNTSCEEEHKISRLLLIYVAVSLPILALDPNSFYNQEHGGHNNNIHCLATAINQLSAAMFTVQNKNIEQQLKEFLLLASSTLLQLGQNVEKVEVKNRESVYLLLDMIVEESPYLSQDMLESCFPYVLLRNAYREVHKSFVITMT
;
A
#
# COMPACT_ATOMS: atom_id res chain seq x y z
N VAL A 1 -14.04 24.14 43.18
CA VAL A 1 -13.14 24.54 44.28
C VAL A 1 -13.36 26.00 44.67
N GLN A 2 -13.10 26.97 43.78
CA GLN A 2 -13.29 28.42 44.04
C GLN A 2 -14.65 28.77 44.65
N ARG A 3 -15.77 28.29 44.07
CA ARG A 3 -17.14 28.52 44.58
C ARG A 3 -17.31 28.19 46.07
N TYR A 4 -16.77 27.07 46.52
CA TYR A 4 -16.89 26.62 47.90
C TYR A 4 -16.12 27.55 48.86
N HIS A 5 -14.86 27.88 48.51
CA HIS A 5 -14.02 28.72 49.37
C HIS A 5 -14.46 30.19 49.38
N VAL A 6 -15.04 30.70 48.30
CA VAL A 6 -15.69 32.04 48.28
C VAL A 6 -16.85 32.11 49.28
N GLN A 7 -17.69 31.07 49.35
CA GLN A 7 -18.77 31.02 50.34
C GLN A 7 -18.23 30.90 51.76
N TYR A 8 -17.20 30.07 51.96
CA TYR A 8 -16.56 29.87 53.26
C TYR A 8 -15.98 31.19 53.80
N LEU A 9 -15.27 31.92 52.93
CA LEU A 9 -14.67 33.21 53.25
C LEU A 9 -15.73 34.25 53.63
N ALA A 10 -16.80 34.36 52.84
CA ALA A 10 -17.85 35.37 53.03
C ALA A 10 -18.76 35.08 54.24
N GLN A 11 -19.11 33.81 54.47
CA GLN A 11 -20.19 33.44 55.40
C GLN A 11 -19.69 32.89 56.74
N PHE A 12 -18.45 32.42 56.82
CA PHE A 12 -17.88 31.87 58.05
C PHE A 12 -16.64 32.64 58.47
N ASP A 13 -15.61 32.71 57.63
CA ASP A 13 -14.33 33.29 58.02
C ASP A 13 -14.44 34.79 58.33
N ALA A 14 -15.22 35.54 57.54
CA ALA A 14 -15.48 36.95 57.81
C ALA A 14 -16.16 37.17 59.17
N LEU A 15 -17.12 36.31 59.54
CA LEU A 15 -17.83 36.39 60.82
C LEU A 15 -16.91 36.01 61.99
N LEU A 16 -16.14 34.92 61.84
CA LEU A 16 -15.18 34.47 62.85
C LEU A 16 -14.09 35.53 63.09
N LEU A 17 -13.55 36.11 62.01
CA LEU A 17 -12.52 37.15 62.11
C LEU A 17 -13.09 38.41 62.76
N ASN A 18 -14.31 38.83 62.39
CA ASN A 18 -14.96 39.98 63.00
C ASN A 18 -15.18 39.77 64.52
N ASP A 19 -15.69 38.61 64.93
CA ASP A 19 -15.85 38.26 66.35
C ASP A 19 -14.51 38.25 67.09
N THR A 20 -13.46 37.71 66.46
CA THR A 20 -12.10 37.72 67.02
C THR A 20 -11.56 39.15 67.23
N ILE A 21 -11.84 40.07 66.30
CA ILE A 21 -11.42 41.48 66.39
C ILE A 21 -12.17 42.23 67.49
N GLN A 22 -13.49 42.03 67.62
CA GLN A 22 -14.31 42.71 68.64
C GLN A 22 -13.91 42.33 70.07
N ASN A 23 -13.28 41.17 70.25
CA ASN A 23 -12.79 40.70 71.55
C ASN A 23 -11.40 41.26 71.93
N MET A 24 -10.81 42.17 71.13
CA MET A 24 -9.53 42.82 71.43
C MET A 24 -9.71 44.10 72.25
N TYR A 25 -8.97 44.24 73.36
CA TYR A 25 -9.11 45.37 74.29
C TYR A 25 -8.40 46.66 73.83
N VAL A 26 -7.30 46.52 73.08
CA VAL A 26 -6.49 47.64 72.58
C VAL A 26 -5.98 47.28 71.20
N CYS A 27 -6.40 48.03 70.17
CA CYS A 27 -5.92 47.88 68.80
C CYS A 27 -5.55 49.28 68.27
N PRO A 28 -4.29 49.54 67.89
CA PRO A 28 -3.92 50.82 67.31
C PRO A 28 -4.56 51.02 65.93
N GLU A 29 -4.57 52.27 65.47
CA GLU A 29 -5.33 52.68 64.28
C GLU A 29 -4.89 51.94 63.02
N GLU A 30 -3.58 51.77 62.81
CA GLU A 30 -3.03 51.10 61.62
C GLU A 30 -3.44 49.63 61.54
N GLU A 31 -3.33 48.88 62.64
CA GLU A 31 -3.73 47.48 62.73
C GLU A 31 -5.26 47.30 62.59
N SER A 32 -6.02 48.22 63.18
CA SER A 32 -7.48 48.23 63.10
C SER A 32 -7.99 48.45 61.67
N VAL A 33 -7.34 49.35 60.92
CA VAL A 33 -7.66 49.60 59.50
C VAL A 33 -7.38 48.36 58.66
N LEU A 34 -6.25 47.69 58.86
CA LEU A 34 -5.91 46.47 58.11
C LEU A 34 -6.91 45.33 58.42
N LEU A 35 -7.20 45.08 59.70
CA LEU A 35 -8.14 44.04 60.13
C LEU A 35 -9.57 44.29 59.60
N SER A 36 -10.03 45.54 59.65
CA SER A 36 -11.34 45.93 59.12
C SER A 36 -11.41 45.81 57.60
N SER A 37 -10.33 46.17 56.89
CA SER A 37 -10.21 46.02 55.44
C SER A 37 -10.32 44.54 55.03
N ILE A 38 -9.67 43.63 55.76
CA ILE A 38 -9.75 42.19 55.53
C ILE A 38 -11.19 41.69 55.69
N VAL A 39 -11.85 41.99 56.81
CA VAL A 39 -13.25 41.58 57.05
C VAL A 39 -14.19 42.13 55.96
N SER A 40 -14.02 43.39 55.57
CA SER A 40 -14.82 44.01 54.50
C SER A 40 -14.61 43.30 53.17
N THR A 41 -13.36 42.99 52.83
CA THR A 41 -13.01 42.30 51.58
C THR A 41 -13.61 40.90 51.55
N LEU A 42 -13.53 40.14 52.64
CA LEU A 42 -14.12 38.80 52.73
C LEU A 42 -15.65 38.85 52.67
N SER A 43 -16.29 39.77 53.39
CA SER A 43 -17.76 39.90 53.44
C SER A 43 -18.37 40.35 52.11
N ALA A 44 -17.61 41.06 51.28
CA ALA A 44 -18.04 41.50 49.96
C ALA A 44 -18.07 40.36 48.91
N LEU A 45 -17.46 39.21 49.22
CA LEU A 45 -17.39 38.10 48.30
C LEU A 45 -18.76 37.44 48.10
N SER A 46 -19.07 37.06 46.86
CA SER A 46 -20.30 36.35 46.56
C SER A 46 -20.14 35.31 45.45
N ILE A 47 -21.03 34.31 45.47
CA ILE A 47 -21.06 33.24 44.46
C ILE A 47 -21.23 33.80 43.04
N LYS A 48 -21.94 34.92 42.90
CA LYS A 48 -22.18 35.57 41.60
C LYS A 48 -20.88 35.93 40.90
N GLN A 49 -19.85 36.32 41.65
CA GLN A 49 -18.55 36.69 41.09
C GLN A 49 -17.85 35.47 40.47
N VAL A 50 -18.00 34.30 41.09
CA VAL A 50 -17.48 33.02 40.55
C VAL A 50 -18.27 32.60 39.31
N GLU A 51 -19.60 32.76 39.33
CA GLU A 51 -20.46 32.46 38.17
C GLU A 51 -20.15 33.39 36.98
N ASN A 52 -19.79 34.65 37.27
CA ASN A 52 -19.35 35.63 36.29
C ASN A 52 -17.90 35.42 35.79
N LYS A 53 -17.16 34.46 36.37
CA LYS A 53 -15.73 34.24 36.12
C LYS A 53 -14.88 35.50 36.36
N GLU A 54 -15.17 36.24 37.42
CA GLU A 54 -14.34 37.37 37.85
C GLU A 54 -12.95 36.87 38.29
N GLU A 55 -11.90 37.61 37.95
CA GLU A 55 -10.56 37.36 38.46
C GLU A 55 -10.45 37.88 39.89
N PHE A 56 -10.14 36.98 40.82
CA PHE A 56 -9.89 37.33 42.21
C PHE A 56 -8.40 37.63 42.41
N ASP A 57 -8.06 38.65 43.19
CA ASP A 57 -6.68 38.92 43.63
C ASP A 57 -6.67 39.26 45.13
N PHE A 58 -6.13 38.33 45.92
CA PHE A 58 -5.96 38.46 47.36
C PHE A 58 -4.48 38.65 47.75
N LYS A 59 -3.57 38.97 46.82
CA LYS A 59 -2.16 39.23 47.14
C LYS A 59 -2.01 40.38 48.12
N ALA A 60 -2.77 41.46 47.94
CA ALA A 60 -2.76 42.60 48.87
C ALA A 60 -3.20 42.18 50.28
N LEU A 61 -4.30 41.43 50.39
CA LEU A 61 -4.81 40.90 51.66
C LEU A 61 -3.76 40.02 52.38
N ARG A 62 -3.11 39.11 51.64
CA ARG A 62 -2.04 38.27 52.20
C ARG A 62 -0.82 39.07 52.63
N MET A 63 -0.46 40.12 51.89
CA MET A 63 0.62 41.03 52.27
C MET A 63 0.27 41.88 53.50
N ASP A 64 -0.98 42.31 53.63
CA ASP A 64 -1.46 43.03 54.81
C ASP A 64 -1.44 42.15 56.05
N TRP A 65 -1.78 40.86 55.92
CA TRP A 65 -1.60 39.90 57.00
C TRP A 65 -0.11 39.77 57.40
N LEU A 66 0.81 39.70 56.43
CA LEU A 66 2.24 39.66 56.71
C LEU A 66 2.75 40.95 57.40
N ARG A 67 2.27 42.11 56.99
CA ARG A 67 2.56 43.40 57.67
C ARG A 67 2.05 43.38 59.11
N LEU A 68 0.82 42.89 59.33
CA LEU A 68 0.24 42.79 60.65
C LEU A 68 1.02 41.85 61.55
N GLN A 69 1.49 40.71 61.03
CA GLN A 69 2.41 39.82 61.76
C GLN A 69 3.68 40.57 62.18
N ALA A 70 4.26 41.39 61.30
CA ALA A 70 5.45 42.18 61.64
C ALA A 70 5.16 43.24 62.71
N TYR A 71 4.07 43.99 62.61
CA TYR A 71 3.68 45.03 63.58
C TYR A 71 3.40 44.45 64.97
N THR A 72 2.77 43.28 65.03
CA THR A 72 2.32 42.65 66.27
C THR A 72 3.36 41.72 66.91
N SER A 73 4.47 41.41 66.23
CA SER A 73 5.51 40.48 66.71
C SER A 73 6.76 41.17 67.29
N VAL A 74 6.87 42.50 67.23
CA VAL A 74 8.01 43.23 67.83
C VAL A 74 7.93 43.31 69.36
N VAL A 75 9.08 43.42 70.03
CA VAL A 75 9.23 43.33 71.50
C VAL A 75 8.39 44.36 72.29
N LYS A 76 7.96 45.46 71.66
CA LYS A 76 7.11 46.51 72.26
C LYS A 76 5.85 46.80 71.43
N ALA A 77 5.33 45.81 70.72
CA ALA A 77 4.09 45.96 69.98
C ALA A 77 2.94 46.36 70.92
N LEU A 78 2.12 47.32 70.50
CA LEU A 78 0.93 47.74 71.24
C LEU A 78 -0.15 46.67 71.24
N LEU A 79 -0.17 45.83 70.20
CA LEU A 79 -0.97 44.61 70.09
C LEU A 79 -0.02 43.40 69.96
N PRO A 80 0.49 42.85 71.08
CA PRO A 80 1.41 41.72 71.04
C PRO A 80 0.69 40.43 70.62
N MET A 81 1.13 39.81 69.52
CA MET A 81 0.50 38.63 68.91
C MET A 81 0.46 37.40 69.84
N LYS A 82 1.37 37.34 70.82
CA LYS A 82 1.41 36.27 71.83
C LYS A 82 0.19 36.25 72.75
N ASP A 83 -0.42 37.41 72.97
CA ASP A 83 -1.57 37.56 73.88
C ASP A 83 -2.89 37.24 73.18
N TYR A 84 -2.90 37.19 71.83
CA TYR A 84 -4.07 36.96 70.99
C TYR A 84 -3.86 35.76 70.06
N THR A 85 -3.74 34.55 70.63
CA THR A 85 -3.34 33.35 69.85
C THR A 85 -4.38 32.83 68.85
N ASP A 86 -5.64 33.26 68.95
CA ASP A 86 -6.70 32.82 68.03
C ASP A 86 -6.73 33.63 66.72
N LEU A 87 -6.27 34.89 66.76
CA LEU A 87 -6.10 35.72 65.58
C LEU A 87 -5.17 35.09 64.52
N PRO A 88 -3.93 34.64 64.84
CA PRO A 88 -3.09 33.93 63.88
C PRO A 88 -3.73 32.69 63.30
N LYS A 89 -4.44 31.91 64.12
CA LYS A 89 -5.06 30.66 63.68
C LYS A 89 -6.15 30.94 62.64
N ALA A 90 -7.03 31.90 62.93
CA ALA A 90 -8.07 32.34 62.02
C ALA A 90 -7.46 32.92 60.73
N MET A 91 -6.48 33.82 60.85
CA MET A 91 -5.86 34.47 59.71
C MET A 91 -5.05 33.52 58.83
N ASN A 92 -4.37 32.51 59.40
CA ASN A 92 -3.66 31.50 58.61
C ASN A 92 -4.64 30.59 57.84
N LEU A 93 -5.79 30.25 58.42
CA LEU A 93 -6.83 29.50 57.72
C LEU A 93 -7.44 30.34 56.58
N ILE A 94 -7.72 31.62 56.84
CA ILE A 94 -8.17 32.58 55.84
C ILE A 94 -7.15 32.71 54.71
N GLN A 95 -5.87 32.81 55.03
CA GLN A 95 -4.80 32.86 54.03
C GLN A 95 -4.81 31.61 53.14
N PHE A 96 -5.00 30.42 53.70
CA PHE A 96 -5.13 29.20 52.92
C PHE A 96 -6.38 29.21 52.02
N HIS A 97 -7.54 29.58 52.56
CA HIS A 97 -8.78 29.68 51.78
C HIS A 97 -8.68 30.70 50.64
N THR A 98 -8.08 31.87 50.87
CA THR A 98 -7.85 32.85 49.80
C THR A 98 -6.95 32.29 48.71
N ARG A 99 -5.84 31.63 49.05
CA ARG A 99 -4.96 30.97 48.06
C ARG A 99 -5.68 29.92 47.21
N ILE A 100 -6.65 29.19 47.76
CA ILE A 100 -7.44 28.24 46.99
C ILE A 100 -8.36 28.95 45.97
N VAL A 101 -8.74 30.20 46.22
CA VAL A 101 -9.58 30.99 45.32
C VAL A 101 -8.78 31.61 44.18
N ASP A 102 -7.66 32.29 44.46
CA ASP A 102 -6.92 33.08 43.47
C ASP A 102 -5.54 32.53 43.07
N SER A 103 -5.00 31.53 43.78
CA SER A 103 -3.63 31.04 43.58
C SER A 103 -3.53 29.51 43.69
N LEU A 104 -4.53 28.80 43.17
CA LEU A 104 -4.57 27.34 43.20
C LEU A 104 -3.40 26.73 42.40
N GLU A 105 -3.06 27.33 41.26
CA GLU A 105 -1.92 26.91 40.43
C GLU A 105 -0.59 27.07 41.17
N ASP A 106 -0.36 28.22 41.82
CA ASP A 106 0.82 28.46 42.65
C ASP A 106 0.92 27.46 43.82
N LEU A 107 -0.22 27.08 44.41
CA LEU A 107 -0.26 26.09 45.49
C LEU A 107 0.07 24.68 44.99
N LEU A 108 -0.43 24.29 43.81
CA LEU A 108 -0.05 23.04 43.17
C LEU A 108 1.44 23.03 42.85
N HIS A 109 1.97 24.14 42.36
CA HIS A 109 3.39 24.32 42.12
C HIS A 109 4.20 24.16 43.40
N GLU A 110 3.86 24.85 44.50
CA GLU A 110 4.58 24.73 45.78
C GLU A 110 4.59 23.30 46.35
N THR A 111 3.52 22.52 46.13
CA THR A 111 3.31 21.23 46.82
C THR A 111 3.63 19.99 45.98
N SER A 112 3.66 20.10 44.66
CA SER A 112 3.80 18.95 43.74
C SER A 112 4.87 19.14 42.64
N GLU A 113 5.73 20.13 42.85
CA GLU A 113 6.88 20.46 42.02
C GLU A 113 7.84 19.27 41.81
N LEU A 114 8.28 19.03 40.57
CA LEU A 114 9.21 17.94 40.21
C LEU A 114 10.34 18.38 39.28
N SER A 115 10.52 19.67 39.07
CA SER A 115 11.53 20.26 38.18
C SER A 115 12.96 19.98 38.62
N ILE A 116 13.16 19.60 39.89
CA ILE A 116 14.43 19.05 40.39
C ILE A 116 14.99 17.93 39.49
N LEU A 117 14.11 17.14 38.86
CA LEU A 117 14.51 16.06 37.94
C LEU A 117 15.27 16.56 36.70
N CYS A 118 15.10 17.83 36.31
CA CYS A 118 15.84 18.47 35.22
C CYS A 118 17.36 18.52 35.47
N PHE A 119 17.77 18.57 36.75
CA PHE A 119 19.17 18.56 37.17
C PHE A 119 19.72 17.15 37.38
N PHE A 120 18.85 16.12 37.42
CA PHE A 120 19.23 14.72 37.56
C PHE A 120 18.77 13.85 36.36
N PRO A 121 19.10 14.22 35.11
CA PRO A 121 18.58 13.55 33.92
C PRO A 121 18.92 12.06 33.89
N ARG A 122 20.13 11.67 34.32
CA ARG A 122 20.54 10.25 34.38
C ARG A 122 19.70 9.42 35.34
N VAL A 123 19.31 10.00 36.48
CA VAL A 123 18.45 9.31 37.44
C VAL A 123 17.05 9.21 36.89
N PHE A 124 16.56 10.28 36.27
CA PHE A 124 15.24 10.33 35.68
C PHE A 124 15.07 9.34 34.52
N GLU A 125 16.02 9.28 33.59
CA GLU A 125 16.08 8.27 32.53
C GLU A 125 16.15 6.85 33.08
N LYS A 126 16.93 6.63 34.15
CA LYS A 126 17.00 5.31 34.80
C LYS A 126 15.66 4.90 35.41
N MET A 127 14.96 5.82 36.08
CA MET A 127 13.61 5.58 36.61
C MET A 127 12.63 5.23 35.50
N PHE A 128 12.71 5.93 34.36
CA PHE A 128 11.91 5.61 33.18
C PHE A 128 12.19 4.19 32.68
N ASN A 129 13.47 3.86 32.46
CA ASN A 129 13.87 2.55 31.94
C ASN A 129 13.42 1.40 32.85
N GLN A 130 13.58 1.54 34.17
CA GLN A 130 13.11 0.54 35.14
C GLN A 130 11.58 0.38 35.10
N SER A 131 10.85 1.49 35.03
CA SER A 131 9.39 1.48 34.93
C SER A 131 8.91 0.89 33.59
N SER A 132 9.71 1.05 32.54
CA SER A 132 9.41 0.55 31.21
C SER A 132 9.58 -0.97 31.08
N GLU A 133 10.45 -1.58 31.88
CA GLU A 133 10.66 -3.03 31.91
C GLU A 133 9.50 -3.75 32.62
N GLU A 134 8.89 -3.13 33.64
CA GLU A 134 7.81 -3.71 34.43
C GLU A 134 6.42 -3.48 33.82
N THR A 135 5.69 -4.56 33.51
CA THR A 135 4.39 -4.48 32.82
C THR A 135 3.34 -3.65 33.57
N ALA A 136 3.27 -3.77 34.90
CA ALA A 136 2.31 -3.02 35.71
C ALA A 136 2.61 -1.51 35.78
N MET A 137 3.87 -1.11 35.50
CA MET A 137 4.30 0.28 35.52
C MET A 137 4.12 0.97 34.17
N LYS A 138 3.93 0.21 33.09
CA LYS A 138 3.76 0.74 31.71
C LYS A 138 2.60 1.73 31.58
N ARG A 139 1.50 1.54 32.32
CA ARG A 139 0.36 2.48 32.37
C ARG A 139 0.71 3.88 32.87
N TYR A 140 1.82 4.04 33.57
CA TYR A 140 2.23 5.32 34.15
C TYR A 140 3.36 6.00 33.37
N LEU A 141 3.85 5.42 32.26
CA LEU A 141 5.01 5.97 31.55
C LEU A 141 4.81 7.40 31.05
N MET A 142 3.58 7.81 30.74
CA MET A 142 3.29 9.18 30.30
C MET A 142 3.56 10.25 31.38
N SER A 143 3.66 9.85 32.65
CA SER A 143 4.06 10.76 33.74
C SER A 143 5.47 11.34 33.57
N PHE A 144 6.37 10.62 32.89
CA PHE A 144 7.74 11.08 32.65
C PHE A 144 7.80 12.24 31.65
N PRO A 145 7.24 12.13 30.42
CA PRO A 145 7.08 13.29 29.53
C PRO A 145 6.32 14.45 30.19
N LEU A 146 5.26 14.16 30.96
CA LEU A 146 4.49 15.21 31.64
C LEU A 146 5.32 15.96 32.67
N ALA A 147 6.20 15.30 33.43
CA ALA A 147 7.07 15.98 34.39
C ALA A 147 8.03 16.99 33.74
N CYS A 148 8.38 16.81 32.46
CA CYS A 148 9.16 17.81 31.71
C CYS A 148 8.44 19.16 31.59
N SER A 149 7.10 19.19 31.63
CA SER A 149 6.34 20.44 31.63
C SER A 149 6.60 21.33 32.86
N HIS A 150 7.03 20.72 33.98
CA HIS A 150 7.33 21.47 35.21
C HIS A 150 8.72 22.15 35.14
N PHE A 151 9.58 21.79 34.19
CA PHE A 151 10.98 22.22 34.19
C PHE A 151 11.15 23.72 33.91
N SER A 152 10.15 24.36 33.29
CA SER A 152 10.10 25.82 33.13
C SER A 152 10.06 26.56 34.46
N GLN A 153 9.56 25.92 35.51
CA GLN A 153 9.39 26.52 36.83
C GLN A 153 10.70 26.68 37.60
N CYS A 154 11.77 25.99 37.20
CA CYS A 154 13.12 26.21 37.73
C CYS A 154 13.70 27.57 37.34
N ALA A 155 13.23 28.17 36.24
CA ALA A 155 13.84 29.38 35.69
C ALA A 155 13.51 30.59 36.58
N HIS A 156 14.53 31.30 37.03
CA HIS A 156 14.34 32.54 37.80
C HIS A 156 14.65 33.76 36.94
N ALA A 157 13.88 34.84 37.09
CA ALA A 157 14.10 36.11 36.38
C ALA A 157 15.46 36.79 36.67
N LEU A 158 16.22 36.28 37.66
CA LEU A 158 17.55 36.76 38.02
C LEU A 158 18.68 35.99 37.32
N CYS A 159 18.37 34.88 36.66
CA CYS A 159 19.31 34.11 35.84
C CYS A 159 18.64 33.73 34.51
N PRO A 160 18.32 34.69 33.62
CA PRO A 160 17.67 34.39 32.35
C PRO A 160 18.56 33.55 31.41
N GLU A 161 19.87 33.51 31.63
CA GLU A 161 20.83 32.80 30.77
C GLU A 161 20.62 31.27 30.79
N GLU A 162 20.05 30.72 31.87
CA GLU A 162 19.79 29.28 31.97
C GLU A 162 18.48 28.84 31.28
N ALA A 163 17.56 29.77 31.01
CA ALA A 163 16.23 29.45 30.50
C ALA A 163 16.25 28.69 29.17
N ASP A 164 17.04 29.14 28.20
CA ASP A 164 17.19 28.48 26.88
C ASP A 164 17.84 27.08 27.02
N ILE A 165 18.72 26.90 28.00
CA ILE A 165 19.36 25.60 28.28
C ILE A 165 18.34 24.63 28.89
N LEU A 166 17.51 25.11 29.83
CA LEU A 166 16.46 24.33 30.47
C LEU A 166 15.38 23.91 29.46
N GLU A 167 14.98 24.82 28.58
CA GLU A 167 14.01 24.56 27.52
C GLU A 167 14.49 23.42 26.60
N LYS A 168 15.68 23.56 26.00
CA LYS A 168 16.26 22.54 25.12
C LYS A 168 16.39 21.18 25.79
N ARG A 169 16.81 21.17 27.07
CA ARG A 169 16.94 19.93 27.84
C ARG A 169 15.57 19.28 28.12
N SER A 170 14.59 20.08 28.51
CA SER A 170 13.24 19.60 28.80
C SER A 170 12.61 18.97 27.56
N LEU A 171 12.69 19.66 26.42
CA LEU A 171 12.19 19.15 25.14
C LEU A 171 12.90 17.87 24.71
N SER A 172 14.24 17.83 24.82
CA SER A 172 15.01 16.65 24.45
C SER A 172 14.64 15.43 25.29
N LEU A 173 14.46 15.57 26.61
CA LEU A 173 14.02 14.49 27.49
C LEU A 173 12.58 14.07 27.17
N CYS A 174 11.66 15.03 27.00
CA CYS A 174 10.26 14.77 26.66
C CYS A 174 10.14 13.96 25.37
N VAL A 175 10.80 14.42 24.30
CA VAL A 175 10.83 13.73 23.00
C VAL A 175 11.42 12.33 23.13
N THR A 176 12.53 12.17 23.86
CA THR A 176 13.18 10.86 24.05
C THR A 176 12.24 9.86 24.72
N PHE A 177 11.52 10.28 25.77
CA PHE A 177 10.56 9.40 26.44
C PHE A 177 9.37 9.07 25.54
N LEU A 178 8.82 10.05 24.81
CA LEU A 178 7.70 9.83 23.91
C LEU A 178 8.06 8.89 22.75
N GLU A 179 9.26 9.04 22.16
CA GLU A 179 9.78 8.11 21.15
C GLU A 179 9.92 6.69 21.70
N GLN A 180 10.40 6.53 22.95
CA GLN A 180 10.53 5.21 23.57
C GLN A 180 9.17 4.56 23.87
N ILE A 181 8.19 5.33 24.34
CA ILE A 181 6.80 4.85 24.57
C ILE A 181 6.16 4.47 23.22
N ALA A 182 6.29 5.33 22.21
CA ALA A 182 5.78 5.09 20.86
C ALA A 182 6.42 3.85 20.22
N LYS A 183 7.74 3.68 20.36
CA LYS A 183 8.48 2.52 19.87
C LYS A 183 8.04 1.21 20.53
N GLN A 184 7.79 1.22 21.84
CA GLN A 184 7.29 0.03 22.53
C GLN A 184 5.85 -0.30 22.15
N THR A 185 4.99 0.71 22.11
CA THR A 185 3.58 0.54 21.75
C THR A 185 3.44 0.03 20.31
N SER A 186 4.19 0.63 19.38
CA SER A 186 4.26 0.19 17.98
C SER A 186 4.87 -1.21 17.85
N GLY A 187 5.93 -1.55 18.61
CA GLY A 187 6.50 -2.88 18.63
C GLY A 187 5.47 -3.95 19.01
N VAL A 188 4.78 -3.76 20.14
CA VAL A 188 3.82 -4.73 20.66
C VAL A 188 2.62 -4.92 19.72
N ILE A 189 2.05 -3.85 19.16
CA ILE A 189 0.92 -3.99 18.23
C ILE A 189 1.36 -4.69 16.93
N LEU A 190 2.57 -4.43 16.44
CA LEU A 190 3.08 -5.07 15.23
C LEU A 190 3.43 -6.55 15.47
N ASP A 191 3.87 -6.91 16.67
CA ASP A 191 4.06 -8.31 17.07
C ASP A 191 2.71 -9.03 17.17
N ILE A 192 1.67 -8.39 17.69
CA ILE A 192 0.30 -8.92 17.65
C ILE A 192 -0.14 -9.12 16.19
N CYS A 193 0.11 -8.16 15.31
CA CYS A 193 -0.20 -8.32 13.88
C CYS A 193 0.55 -9.50 13.24
N ALA A 194 1.81 -9.74 13.63
CA ALA A 194 2.59 -10.87 13.17
C ALA A 194 2.00 -12.21 13.63
N GLU A 195 1.58 -12.31 14.89
CA GLU A 195 0.89 -13.50 15.40
C GLU A 195 -0.44 -13.73 14.68
N GLN A 196 -1.24 -12.68 14.46
CA GLN A 196 -2.49 -12.79 13.71
C GLN A 196 -2.24 -13.23 12.26
N ARG A 197 -1.16 -12.76 11.63
CA ARG A 197 -0.75 -13.23 10.29
C ARG A 197 -0.41 -14.72 10.31
N ASN A 198 0.31 -15.21 11.32
CA ASN A 198 0.63 -16.63 11.44
C ASN A 198 -0.64 -17.49 11.56
N LEU A 199 -1.65 -17.01 12.30
CA LEU A 199 -2.96 -17.67 12.39
C LEU A 199 -3.70 -17.63 11.04
N SER A 200 -3.65 -16.50 10.34
CA SER A 200 -4.27 -16.38 9.01
C SER A 200 -3.58 -17.26 7.96
N ASP A 201 -2.25 -17.45 8.03
CA ASP A 201 -1.51 -18.33 7.10
C ASP A 201 -2.00 -19.77 7.20
N GLN A 202 -2.31 -20.25 8.42
CA GLN A 202 -2.87 -21.60 8.64
C GLN A 202 -4.22 -21.83 7.95
N LEU A 203 -4.93 -20.77 7.58
CA LEU A 203 -6.21 -20.84 6.86
C LEU A 203 -6.05 -20.94 5.35
N LEU A 204 -4.83 -20.83 4.82
CA LEU A 204 -4.58 -20.87 3.39
C LEU A 204 -4.84 -22.27 2.80
N PRO A 205 -5.34 -22.37 1.55
CA PRO A 205 -5.67 -23.64 0.91
C PRO A 205 -4.52 -24.65 0.86
N LYS A 206 -3.26 -24.18 0.84
CA LYS A 206 -2.05 -25.00 0.83
C LYS A 206 -1.99 -26.01 2.00
N HIS A 207 -2.55 -25.66 3.16
CA HIS A 207 -2.56 -26.53 4.34
C HIS A 207 -3.61 -27.65 4.26
N CYS A 208 -4.54 -27.60 3.31
CA CYS A 208 -5.56 -28.64 3.10
C CYS A 208 -5.06 -29.84 2.27
N ALA A 209 -3.87 -29.76 1.65
CA ALA A 209 -3.37 -30.79 0.75
C ALA A 209 -3.26 -32.19 1.39
N GLU A 210 -2.77 -32.28 2.63
CA GLU A 210 -2.68 -33.52 3.40
C GLU A 210 -4.06 -34.15 3.62
N THR A 211 -5.07 -33.34 3.91
CA THR A 211 -6.45 -33.79 4.13
C THR A 211 -7.05 -34.36 2.84
N ILE A 212 -6.84 -33.70 1.70
CA ILE A 212 -7.31 -34.17 0.39
C ILE A 212 -6.60 -35.48 0.00
N SER A 213 -5.28 -35.55 0.19
CA SER A 213 -4.49 -36.76 -0.09
C SER A 213 -4.97 -37.95 0.75
N ALA A 214 -5.15 -37.76 2.06
CA ALA A 214 -5.66 -38.78 2.96
C ALA A 214 -7.06 -39.27 2.56
N ALA A 215 -7.95 -38.35 2.16
CA ALA A 215 -9.29 -38.69 1.67
C ALA A 215 -9.23 -39.51 0.36
N ARG A 216 -8.31 -39.18 -0.56
CA ARG A 216 -8.10 -39.91 -1.82
C ARG A 216 -7.53 -41.31 -1.57
N HIS A 217 -6.54 -41.45 -0.69
CA HIS A 217 -5.95 -42.75 -0.33
C HIS A 217 -6.98 -43.68 0.35
N ARG A 218 -7.83 -43.15 1.23
CA ARG A 218 -8.94 -43.90 1.85
C ARG A 218 -9.94 -44.40 0.80
N LYS A 219 -10.28 -43.59 -0.21
CA LYS A 219 -11.16 -44.01 -1.33
C LYS A 219 -10.52 -45.08 -2.22
N GLN A 220 -9.20 -45.06 -2.40
CA GLN A 220 -8.48 -46.01 -3.26
C GLN A 220 -8.05 -47.32 -2.55
N LYS A 221 -8.42 -47.55 -1.28
CA LYS A 221 -8.01 -48.72 -0.47
C LYS A 221 -6.49 -49.00 -0.47
N LYS A 222 -5.64 -48.00 -0.72
CA LYS A 222 -4.18 -48.11 -0.59
C LYS A 222 -3.79 -47.89 0.88
N GLN A 223 -2.88 -48.70 1.42
CA GLN A 223 -2.35 -48.50 2.77
C GLN A 223 -1.70 -47.12 2.88
N LEU A 224 -2.11 -46.32 3.87
CA LEU A 224 -1.44 -45.06 4.21
C LEU A 224 0.01 -45.37 4.65
N PRO A 225 1.01 -44.62 4.18
CA PRO A 225 2.36 -44.73 4.71
C PRO A 225 2.34 -44.40 6.21
N LYS A 226 2.74 -45.37 7.04
CA LYS A 226 2.88 -45.20 8.50
C LYS A 226 4.10 -44.35 8.82
N ASN A 227 4.00 -43.03 8.67
CA ASN A 227 4.86 -42.12 9.41
C ASN A 227 4.08 -41.57 10.61
N LYS A 228 4.77 -41.36 11.75
CA LYS A 228 4.22 -40.79 12.98
C LYS A 228 3.75 -39.36 12.69
N GLU A 229 2.55 -39.19 12.18
CA GLU A 229 1.92 -37.89 12.00
C GLU A 229 1.59 -37.32 13.38
N VAL A 230 2.30 -36.27 13.78
CA VAL A 230 1.82 -35.36 14.81
C VAL A 230 0.48 -34.83 14.29
N GLN A 231 -0.63 -35.10 15.00
CA GLN A 231 -1.91 -34.48 14.67
C GLN A 231 -1.71 -32.97 14.69
N LYS A 232 -1.69 -32.33 13.51
CA LYS A 232 -1.72 -30.87 13.42
C LYS A 232 -3.04 -30.42 14.05
N GLU A 233 -2.92 -29.58 15.08
CA GLU A 233 -4.09 -28.96 15.69
C GLU A 233 -4.83 -28.14 14.64
N LYS A 234 -6.16 -28.20 14.68
CA LYS A 234 -6.98 -27.45 13.72
C LYS A 234 -6.99 -25.97 14.10
N PRO A 235 -7.02 -25.05 13.12
CA PRO A 235 -7.21 -23.62 13.41
C PRO A 235 -8.42 -23.40 14.33
N GLY A 236 -8.25 -22.58 15.36
CA GLY A 236 -9.21 -22.34 16.44
C GLY A 236 -8.91 -23.10 17.73
N ALA A 237 -8.06 -24.14 17.71
CA ALA A 237 -7.65 -24.85 18.92
C ALA A 237 -6.84 -23.96 19.87
N GLU A 238 -6.02 -23.06 19.32
CA GLU A 238 -5.23 -22.08 20.06
C GLU A 238 -6.10 -21.10 20.87
N SER A 239 -7.34 -20.90 20.44
CA SER A 239 -8.32 -20.03 21.09
C SER A 239 -9.12 -20.73 22.20
N LEU A 240 -9.06 -22.07 22.30
CA LEU A 240 -9.77 -22.85 23.31
C LEU A 240 -9.01 -22.86 24.64
N ARG A 241 -9.10 -21.75 25.38
CA ARG A 241 -8.45 -21.61 26.68
C ARG A 241 -9.05 -22.53 27.74
N LYS A 242 -8.20 -23.35 28.35
CA LYS A 242 -8.58 -24.21 29.50
C LYS A 242 -8.49 -23.48 30.84
N ASN A 243 -7.45 -22.67 31.05
CA ASN A 243 -7.22 -21.93 32.30
C ASN A 243 -6.47 -20.61 32.01
N ARG A 244 -6.80 -19.54 32.74
CA ARG A 244 -6.14 -18.21 32.62
C ARG A 244 -4.73 -18.17 33.20
N ILE A 245 -4.38 -19.12 34.08
CA ILE A 245 -3.01 -19.26 34.62
C ILE A 245 -2.02 -19.65 33.50
N ILE A 246 -2.50 -20.30 32.44
CA ILE A 246 -1.69 -20.62 31.27
C ILE A 246 -1.68 -19.39 30.37
N GLU A 247 -0.62 -18.60 30.48
CA GLU A 247 -0.39 -17.43 29.65
C GLU A 247 0.25 -17.83 28.31
N THR A 248 -0.43 -17.46 27.23
CA THR A 248 0.10 -17.55 25.86
C THR A 248 0.95 -16.33 25.52
N ASN A 249 1.71 -16.38 24.41
CA ASN A 249 2.43 -15.19 23.93
C ASN A 249 1.47 -14.03 23.63
N VAL A 250 0.35 -14.34 22.98
CA VAL A 250 -0.72 -13.39 22.65
C VAL A 250 -1.27 -12.71 23.92
N ASP A 251 -1.42 -13.44 25.03
CA ASP A 251 -1.86 -12.83 26.30
C ASP A 251 -0.89 -11.78 26.83
N LYS A 252 0.41 -12.08 26.81
CA LYS A 252 1.45 -11.16 27.29
C LYS A 252 1.50 -9.91 26.43
N LEU A 253 1.37 -10.06 25.11
CA LEU A 253 1.32 -8.95 24.17
C LEU A 253 0.08 -8.08 24.39
N HIS A 254 -1.11 -8.67 24.50
CA HIS A 254 -2.34 -7.90 24.72
C HIS A 254 -2.38 -7.21 26.08
N LEU A 255 -1.88 -7.86 27.15
CA LEU A 255 -1.75 -7.22 28.46
C LEU A 255 -0.81 -6.01 28.36
N THR A 256 0.37 -6.20 27.75
CA THR A 256 1.34 -5.11 27.57
C THR A 256 0.76 -3.96 26.75
N LEU A 257 0.05 -4.26 25.67
CA LEU A 257 -0.61 -3.26 24.83
C LEU A 257 -1.65 -2.47 25.63
N THR A 258 -2.44 -3.15 26.48
CA THR A 258 -3.48 -2.53 27.30
C THR A 258 -2.87 -1.56 28.31
N GLU A 259 -1.80 -1.97 28.99
CA GLU A 259 -1.10 -1.11 29.95
C GLU A 259 -0.46 0.11 29.24
N LEU A 260 0.24 -0.10 28.12
CA LEU A 260 0.82 1.00 27.34
C LEU A 260 -0.25 1.95 26.79
N SER A 261 -1.35 1.43 26.26
CA SER A 261 -2.45 2.23 25.73
C SER A 261 -3.12 3.06 26.82
N SER A 262 -3.23 2.51 28.04
CA SER A 262 -3.74 3.25 29.19
C SER A 262 -2.90 4.49 29.50
N SER A 263 -1.58 4.46 29.25
CA SER A 263 -0.71 5.63 29.45
C SER A 263 -1.06 6.80 28.53
N TYR A 264 -1.55 6.54 27.31
CA TYR A 264 -2.01 7.57 26.37
C TYR A 264 -3.32 8.24 26.78
N THR A 265 -4.06 7.67 27.74
CA THR A 265 -5.28 8.30 28.27
C THR A 265 -4.99 9.41 29.29
N LEU A 266 -3.75 9.50 29.80
CA LEU A 266 -3.36 10.46 30.83
C LEU A 266 -3.32 11.90 30.29
N CYS A 267 -2.91 12.10 29.04
CA CYS A 267 -2.91 13.41 28.38
C CYS A 267 -3.10 13.26 26.87
N MET A 268 -3.86 14.18 26.28
CA MET A 268 -4.01 14.29 24.82
C MET A 268 -2.90 15.16 24.23
N ASP A 269 -2.64 16.29 24.89
CA ASP A 269 -1.58 17.24 24.63
C ASP A 269 -1.15 17.89 25.95
N PHE A 270 0.06 18.47 25.97
CA PHE A 270 0.54 19.26 27.10
C PHE A 270 1.62 20.26 26.67
N PRO A 271 1.73 21.41 27.36
CA PRO A 271 2.78 22.38 27.09
C PRO A 271 4.12 21.96 27.73
N VAL A 272 5.21 22.14 27.01
CA VAL A 272 6.58 22.10 27.53
C VAL A 272 7.25 23.39 27.09
N PHE A 273 7.43 24.34 28.02
CA PHE A 273 7.78 25.73 27.67
C PHE A 273 6.78 26.27 26.63
N ASP A 274 7.26 26.82 25.51
CA ASP A 274 6.43 27.41 24.46
C ASP A 274 5.96 26.39 23.39
N HIS A 275 6.13 25.09 23.65
CA HIS A 275 5.79 24.02 22.72
C HIS A 275 4.61 23.19 23.19
N ILE A 276 3.66 22.92 22.30
CA ILE A 276 2.57 21.96 22.54
C ILE A 276 2.99 20.60 22.02
N VAL A 277 3.02 19.60 22.90
CA VAL A 277 3.44 18.23 22.59
C VAL A 277 2.22 17.32 22.52
N VAL A 278 2.11 16.54 21.44
CA VAL A 278 1.00 15.61 21.18
C VAL A 278 1.53 14.17 21.12
N PRO A 279 1.41 13.36 22.18
CA PRO A 279 1.99 12.01 22.25
C PRO A 279 1.54 11.04 21.15
N THR A 280 0.30 11.14 20.70
CA THR A 280 -0.27 10.23 19.69
C THR A 280 0.39 10.38 18.31
N GLU A 281 0.90 11.56 17.97
CA GLU A 281 1.57 11.80 16.68
C GLU A 281 2.93 11.08 16.61
N PHE A 282 3.64 10.94 17.73
CA PHE A 282 4.86 10.11 17.80
C PHE A 282 4.56 8.63 17.50
N LEU A 283 3.44 8.12 18.04
CA LEU A 283 3.00 6.75 17.77
C LEU A 283 2.63 6.55 16.30
N LEU A 284 1.85 7.47 15.72
CA LEU A 284 1.45 7.41 14.31
C LEU A 284 2.66 7.43 13.37
N SER A 285 3.60 8.36 13.59
CA SER A 285 4.84 8.44 12.79
C SER A 285 5.66 7.14 12.86
N HIS A 286 5.83 6.58 14.06
CA HIS A 286 6.52 5.30 14.23
C HIS A 286 5.80 4.15 13.53
N LEU A 287 4.47 4.08 13.64
CA LEU A 287 3.67 3.04 12.99
C LEU A 287 3.72 3.14 11.46
N GLU A 288 3.67 4.35 10.88
CA GLU A 288 3.79 4.57 9.44
C GLU A 288 5.10 4.02 8.89
N MET A 289 6.23 4.43 9.48
CA MET A 289 7.57 3.97 9.09
C MET A 289 7.70 2.45 9.23
N ARG A 290 7.29 1.89 10.37
CA ARG A 290 7.44 0.46 10.67
C ARG A 290 6.52 -0.41 9.82
N LEU A 291 5.31 0.04 9.50
CA LEU A 291 4.40 -0.68 8.64
C LEU A 291 4.97 -0.78 7.22
N SER A 292 5.51 0.31 6.67
CA SER A 292 6.21 0.31 5.37
C SER A 292 7.38 -0.68 5.35
N GLU A 293 8.24 -0.67 6.38
CA GLU A 293 9.34 -1.65 6.49
C GLU A 293 8.86 -3.10 6.52
N ILE A 294 7.78 -3.37 7.27
CA ILE A 294 7.23 -4.73 7.39
C ILE A 294 6.64 -5.18 6.07
N ILE A 295 5.91 -4.33 5.36
CA ILE A 295 5.38 -4.62 4.02
C ILE A 295 6.50 -5.07 3.08
N LEU A 296 7.61 -4.33 3.04
CA LEU A 296 8.76 -4.69 2.21
C LEU A 296 9.43 -6.00 2.65
N LYS A 297 9.54 -6.23 3.96
CA LYS A 297 10.04 -7.50 4.51
C LYS A 297 9.13 -8.69 4.17
N MET A 298 7.82 -8.48 4.11
CA MET A 298 6.85 -9.53 3.76
C MET A 298 6.95 -9.97 2.30
N ILE A 299 7.37 -9.08 1.39
CA ILE A 299 7.61 -9.39 -0.02
C ILE A 299 8.79 -10.35 -0.17
N ASN A 300 9.79 -10.25 0.72
CA ASN A 300 10.98 -11.09 0.74
C ASN A 300 11.69 -11.18 -0.64
N TYR A 301 11.77 -10.05 -1.35
CA TYR A 301 12.40 -10.01 -2.67
C TYR A 301 13.92 -10.21 -2.57
N ASN A 302 14.43 -11.20 -3.28
CA ASN A 302 15.87 -11.45 -3.39
C ASN A 302 16.29 -11.43 -4.87
N GLN A 303 17.03 -10.39 -5.24
CA GLN A 303 17.46 -10.18 -6.62
C GLN A 303 18.40 -11.28 -7.14
N THR A 304 19.19 -11.92 -6.27
CA THR A 304 20.13 -12.97 -6.67
C THR A 304 19.43 -14.29 -6.94
N THR A 305 18.46 -14.67 -6.11
CA THR A 305 17.69 -15.93 -6.28
C THR A 305 16.44 -15.76 -7.13
N GLN A 306 16.07 -14.51 -7.47
CA GLN A 306 14.82 -14.14 -8.12
C GLN A 306 13.57 -14.62 -7.35
N GLU A 307 13.68 -14.76 -6.03
CA GLU A 307 12.57 -15.13 -5.17
C GLU A 307 11.76 -13.90 -4.78
N ILE A 308 10.43 -14.04 -4.81
CA ILE A 308 9.48 -13.03 -4.35
C ILE A 308 8.26 -13.74 -3.77
N ALA A 309 7.61 -13.14 -2.77
CA ALA A 309 6.35 -13.64 -2.25
C ALA A 309 5.23 -13.56 -3.30
N ARG A 310 4.32 -14.53 -3.28
CA ARG A 310 3.14 -14.52 -4.14
C ARG A 310 2.23 -13.32 -3.79
N PRO A 311 1.68 -12.61 -4.77
CA PRO A 311 0.77 -11.49 -4.53
C PRO A 311 -0.37 -11.82 -3.55
N SER A 312 -0.97 -13.02 -3.65
CA SER A 312 -2.06 -13.44 -2.75
C SER A 312 -1.63 -13.58 -1.28
N ASP A 313 -0.43 -14.14 -1.05
CA ASP A 313 0.15 -14.30 0.29
C ASP A 313 0.48 -12.93 0.91
N LEU A 314 1.04 -12.01 0.12
CA LEU A 314 1.31 -10.64 0.57
C LEU A 314 0.02 -9.88 0.89
N LEU A 315 -0.98 -9.96 0.01
CA LEU A 315 -2.28 -9.32 0.22
C LEU A 315 -2.99 -9.83 1.47
N ALA A 316 -2.98 -11.15 1.71
CA ALA A 316 -3.51 -11.74 2.92
C ALA A 316 -2.78 -11.22 4.17
N GLY A 317 -1.45 -11.11 4.11
CA GLY A 317 -0.63 -10.51 5.16
C GLY A 317 -1.03 -9.06 5.44
N ILE A 318 -1.09 -8.21 4.41
CA ILE A 318 -1.44 -6.78 4.54
C ILE A 318 -2.86 -6.60 5.08
N ARG A 319 -3.84 -7.38 4.60
CA ARG A 319 -5.21 -7.35 5.14
C ARG A 319 -5.26 -7.71 6.61
N THR A 320 -4.48 -8.71 7.03
CA THR A 320 -4.40 -9.13 8.43
C THR A 320 -3.77 -8.04 9.30
N TYR A 321 -2.67 -7.43 8.85
CA TYR A 321 -2.04 -6.29 9.53
C TYR A 321 -2.98 -5.09 9.62
N SER A 322 -3.64 -4.71 8.53
CA SER A 322 -4.59 -3.60 8.50
C SER A 322 -5.74 -3.83 9.49
N THR A 323 -6.35 -5.02 9.47
CA THR A 323 -7.45 -5.37 10.39
C THR A 323 -6.98 -5.36 11.85
N SER A 324 -5.81 -5.92 12.12
CA SER A 324 -5.24 -5.99 13.47
C SER A 324 -4.85 -4.62 14.01
N LEU A 325 -4.30 -3.73 13.17
CA LEU A 325 -3.98 -2.36 13.51
C LEU A 325 -5.23 -1.54 13.84
N HIS A 326 -6.36 -1.77 13.16
CA HIS A 326 -7.61 -1.07 13.48
C HIS A 326 -8.09 -1.37 14.90
N ASN A 327 -7.71 -2.51 15.51
CA ASN A 327 -8.02 -2.78 16.92
C ASN A 327 -7.37 -1.76 17.87
N LEU A 328 -6.25 -1.13 17.48
CA LEU A 328 -5.60 -0.09 18.27
C LEU A 328 -6.51 1.11 18.54
N SER A 329 -7.40 1.44 17.59
CA SER A 329 -8.38 2.54 17.73
C SER A 329 -9.37 2.32 18.88
N SER A 330 -9.53 1.08 19.34
CA SER A 330 -10.37 0.77 20.51
C SER A 330 -9.68 1.10 21.84
N TYR A 331 -8.36 1.29 21.84
CA TYR A 331 -7.56 1.58 23.05
C TYR A 331 -7.05 3.01 23.08
N ILE A 332 -6.66 3.56 21.93
CA ILE A 332 -6.07 4.90 21.80
C ILE A 332 -6.86 5.67 20.74
N ASN A 333 -7.15 6.95 20.99
CA ASN A 333 -7.83 7.82 20.04
C ASN A 333 -6.88 8.24 18.90
N VAL A 334 -6.67 7.35 17.93
CA VAL A 334 -5.78 7.54 16.77
C VAL A 334 -6.49 7.18 15.46
N ASP A 335 -6.23 7.95 14.40
CA ASP A 335 -6.77 7.70 13.07
C ASP A 335 -5.92 6.68 12.30
N ILE A 336 -6.15 5.39 12.59
CA ILE A 336 -5.49 4.27 11.90
C ILE A 336 -5.91 4.20 10.43
N THR A 337 -7.11 4.64 10.08
CA THR A 337 -7.58 4.64 8.70
C THR A 337 -6.74 5.59 7.84
N ARG A 338 -6.42 6.79 8.34
CA ARG A 338 -5.49 7.72 7.68
C ARG A 338 -4.10 7.10 7.52
N LEU A 339 -3.56 6.50 8.60
CA LEU A 339 -2.26 5.85 8.61
C LEU A 339 -2.14 4.76 7.53
N VAL A 340 -3.10 3.82 7.50
CA VAL A 340 -3.09 2.71 6.55
C VAL A 340 -3.25 3.23 5.12
N LYS A 341 -4.13 4.22 4.89
CA LYS A 341 -4.29 4.84 3.56
C LYS A 341 -3.01 5.50 3.07
N ASN A 342 -2.32 6.26 3.92
CA ASN A 342 -1.07 6.92 3.57
C ASN A 342 0.00 5.91 3.15
N VAL A 343 0.22 4.89 3.98
CA VAL A 343 1.24 3.85 3.72
C VAL A 343 0.89 3.07 2.45
N LEU A 344 -0.33 2.56 2.30
CA LEU A 344 -0.71 1.75 1.14
C LEU A 344 -0.71 2.57 -0.16
N LEU A 345 -1.14 3.83 -0.11
CA LEU A 345 -1.11 4.70 -1.30
C LEU A 345 0.32 4.93 -1.78
N GLN A 346 1.28 5.14 -0.87
CA GLN A 346 2.69 5.25 -1.25
C GLN A 346 3.20 3.98 -1.92
N GLN A 347 2.77 2.79 -1.49
CA GLN A 347 3.19 1.52 -2.10
C GLN A 347 2.70 1.33 -3.55
N THR A 348 1.71 2.11 -4.01
CA THR A 348 1.24 2.14 -5.41
C THR A 348 2.14 2.94 -6.35
N GLN A 349 3.03 3.76 -5.80
CA GLN A 349 4.01 4.54 -6.57
C GLN A 349 5.29 3.73 -6.73
N PRO A 350 6.16 3.99 -7.73
CA PRO A 350 7.42 3.25 -7.89
C PRO A 350 8.43 3.50 -6.76
N LEU A 351 8.40 4.69 -6.15
CA LEU A 351 9.22 5.06 -5.00
C LEU A 351 8.32 5.64 -3.90
N ASP A 352 8.68 5.39 -2.64
CA ASP A 352 8.02 6.00 -1.49
C ASP A 352 8.49 7.45 -1.24
N SER A 353 7.93 8.11 -0.22
CA SER A 353 8.31 9.50 0.12
C SER A 353 9.77 9.67 0.56
N HIS A 354 10.46 8.59 0.88
CA HIS A 354 11.87 8.57 1.28
C HIS A 354 12.79 8.11 0.14
N GLY A 355 12.25 7.87 -1.06
CA GLY A 355 12.99 7.36 -2.21
C GLY A 355 13.27 5.85 -2.17
N GLY A 356 12.63 5.11 -1.26
CA GLY A 356 12.72 3.66 -1.17
C GLY A 356 11.88 2.95 -2.24
N HIS A 357 12.31 1.77 -2.68
CA HIS A 357 11.54 0.94 -3.62
C HIS A 357 10.30 0.34 -2.95
N THR A 358 9.17 0.39 -3.66
CA THR A 358 7.86 -0.06 -3.16
C THR A 358 7.48 -1.44 -3.70
N ILE A 359 6.33 -1.96 -3.23
CA ILE A 359 5.66 -3.14 -3.81
C ILE A 359 5.56 -3.04 -5.35
N THR A 360 5.13 -1.87 -5.85
CA THR A 360 4.94 -1.63 -7.28
C THR A 360 6.22 -1.82 -8.07
N HIS A 361 7.33 -1.23 -7.62
CA HIS A 361 8.61 -1.37 -8.30
C HIS A 361 9.11 -2.82 -8.27
N LEU A 362 9.04 -3.47 -7.11
CA LEU A 362 9.58 -4.82 -6.92
C LEU A 362 8.85 -5.87 -7.77
N TYR A 363 7.51 -5.86 -7.77
CA TYR A 363 6.75 -6.77 -8.64
C TYR A 363 6.93 -6.44 -10.12
N THR A 364 6.95 -5.15 -10.49
CA THR A 364 7.18 -4.76 -11.90
C THR A 364 8.50 -5.31 -12.42
N THR A 365 9.58 -5.13 -11.65
CA THR A 365 10.90 -5.66 -11.99
C THR A 365 10.88 -7.18 -12.05
N TRP A 366 10.27 -7.86 -11.09
CA TRP A 366 10.22 -9.34 -11.08
C TRP A 366 9.44 -9.92 -12.26
N TYR A 367 8.25 -9.38 -12.58
CA TYR A 367 7.47 -9.88 -13.73
C TYR A 367 8.22 -9.69 -15.06
N LEU A 368 8.97 -8.60 -15.21
CA LEU A 368 9.76 -8.33 -16.41
C LEU A 368 11.02 -9.20 -16.49
N GLU A 369 11.83 -9.22 -15.43
CA GLU A 369 13.17 -9.82 -15.43
C GLU A 369 13.17 -11.32 -15.13
N ALA A 370 12.18 -11.82 -14.41
CA ALA A 370 12.02 -13.24 -14.10
C ALA A 370 10.95 -13.88 -15.02
N LEU A 371 9.66 -13.54 -14.86
CA LEU A 371 8.58 -14.27 -15.55
C LEU A 371 8.61 -14.08 -17.08
N LEU A 372 8.50 -12.84 -17.58
CA LEU A 372 8.40 -12.57 -19.01
C LEU A 372 9.70 -12.83 -19.77
N ARG A 373 10.84 -12.68 -19.10
CA ARG A 373 12.15 -13.07 -19.64
C ARG A 373 12.21 -14.58 -19.93
N GLN A 374 11.74 -15.42 -19.01
CA GLN A 374 11.70 -16.87 -19.21
C GLN A 374 10.60 -17.28 -20.21
N ALA A 375 9.49 -16.54 -20.29
CA ALA A 375 8.47 -16.74 -21.32
C ALA A 375 9.00 -16.45 -22.74
N SER A 376 9.88 -15.45 -22.87
CA SER A 376 10.61 -15.18 -24.12
C SER A 376 11.62 -16.29 -24.49
N GLY A 377 12.05 -17.07 -23.50
CA GLY A 377 12.94 -18.22 -23.62
C GLY A 377 12.24 -19.56 -23.85
N THR A 378 10.92 -19.57 -24.11
CA THR A 378 10.08 -20.77 -24.31
C THR A 378 9.95 -21.71 -23.10
N LEU A 379 10.54 -21.37 -21.95
CA LEU A 379 10.42 -22.16 -20.72
C LEU A 379 9.07 -21.95 -20.02
N ILE A 380 8.43 -20.81 -20.28
CA ILE A 380 7.11 -20.47 -19.76
C ILE A 380 6.18 -20.22 -20.95
N VAL A 381 4.99 -20.81 -20.90
CA VAL A 381 3.96 -20.70 -21.95
C VAL A 381 2.73 -20.01 -21.42
N HIS A 382 2.17 -19.10 -22.22
CA HIS A 382 0.86 -18.53 -21.98
C HIS A 382 -0.20 -19.61 -22.25
N CYS A 383 -1.09 -19.80 -21.29
CA CYS A 383 -2.14 -20.81 -21.30
C CYS A 383 -3.51 -20.11 -21.31
N PRO A 384 -4.07 -19.79 -22.50
CA PRO A 384 -5.39 -19.18 -22.60
C PRO A 384 -6.50 -19.95 -21.87
N THR A 385 -6.44 -21.29 -21.85
CA THR A 385 -7.48 -22.13 -21.21
C THR A 385 -7.54 -21.93 -19.70
N MET A 386 -6.39 -21.79 -19.05
CA MET A 386 -6.30 -21.55 -17.60
C MET A 386 -6.22 -20.06 -17.25
N GLN A 387 -6.12 -19.18 -18.24
CA GLN A 387 -5.87 -17.74 -18.07
C GLN A 387 -4.66 -17.49 -17.16
N CYS A 388 -3.53 -18.13 -17.45
CA CYS A 388 -2.29 -17.99 -16.69
C CYS A 388 -1.05 -18.24 -17.58
N PHE A 389 0.14 -18.02 -17.04
CA PHE A 389 1.38 -18.55 -17.59
C PHE A 389 1.76 -19.83 -16.86
N VAL A 390 2.22 -20.86 -17.58
CA VAL A 390 2.56 -22.18 -17.05
C VAL A 390 4.01 -22.50 -17.33
N SER A 391 4.73 -23.00 -16.33
CA SER A 391 6.10 -23.48 -16.49
C SER A 391 6.13 -24.82 -17.25
N GLN A 392 6.94 -24.93 -18.30
CA GLN A 392 7.16 -26.20 -18.98
C GLN A 392 8.12 -27.08 -18.18
N THR A 393 7.79 -28.37 -18.06
CA THR A 393 8.68 -29.39 -17.48
C THR A 393 9.84 -29.66 -18.44
N THR A 394 10.92 -28.91 -18.31
CA THR A 394 12.19 -29.11 -19.01
C THR A 394 13.28 -29.43 -17.98
N ASP A 395 14.43 -29.96 -18.41
CA ASP A 395 15.57 -30.30 -17.51
C ASP A 395 16.16 -29.07 -16.77
N SER A 396 15.71 -27.86 -17.09
CA SER A 396 16.08 -26.62 -16.41
C SER A 396 15.20 -26.41 -15.18
N GLU A 397 15.77 -26.51 -13.98
CA GLU A 397 15.06 -26.18 -12.73
C GLU A 397 14.78 -24.68 -12.66
N LEU A 398 13.56 -24.28 -12.98
CA LEU A 398 13.04 -22.95 -12.64
C LEU A 398 12.89 -22.86 -11.12
N THR A 399 13.32 -21.73 -10.53
CA THR A 399 13.20 -21.48 -9.08
C THR A 399 11.75 -21.23 -8.63
N PHE A 400 10.85 -20.97 -9.58
CA PHE A 400 9.43 -20.73 -9.33
C PHE A 400 8.54 -21.38 -10.41
N LYS A 401 7.26 -21.56 -10.07
CA LYS A 401 6.22 -21.99 -11.01
C LYS A 401 5.43 -20.80 -11.49
N ALA A 402 5.38 -20.57 -12.79
CA ALA A 402 4.73 -19.39 -13.37
C ALA A 402 3.24 -19.29 -13.00
N GLU A 403 2.57 -20.44 -12.89
CA GLU A 403 1.14 -20.52 -12.58
C GLU A 403 0.82 -20.05 -11.16
N GLU A 404 1.78 -20.12 -10.23
CA GLU A 404 1.61 -19.65 -8.85
C GLU A 404 1.78 -18.12 -8.71
N PHE A 405 2.01 -17.40 -9.81
CA PHE A 405 2.20 -15.93 -9.82
C PHE A 405 1.39 -15.22 -10.90
N SER A 406 0.76 -15.95 -11.81
CA SER A 406 0.12 -15.36 -13.01
C SER A 406 -1.29 -15.89 -13.27
N ASP A 407 -1.83 -16.75 -12.40
CA ASP A 407 -3.24 -17.10 -12.48
C ASP A 407 -4.13 -15.89 -12.15
N VAL A 408 -5.42 -16.06 -12.42
CA VAL A 408 -6.41 -14.99 -12.18
C VAL A 408 -6.41 -14.53 -10.72
N SER A 409 -6.23 -15.43 -9.76
CA SER A 409 -6.25 -15.10 -8.33
C SER A 409 -5.05 -14.23 -7.94
N GLU A 410 -3.86 -14.56 -8.45
CA GLU A 410 -2.62 -13.84 -8.18
C GLU A 410 -2.58 -12.49 -8.90
N LEU A 411 -3.06 -12.41 -10.14
CA LEU A 411 -3.13 -11.13 -10.86
C LEU A 411 -4.22 -10.21 -10.29
N GLN A 412 -5.34 -10.75 -9.80
CA GLN A 412 -6.31 -9.97 -9.01
C GLN A 412 -5.71 -9.48 -7.69
N ALA A 413 -4.94 -10.32 -7.00
CA ALA A 413 -4.26 -9.91 -5.78
C ALA A 413 -3.20 -8.82 -6.05
N LEU A 414 -2.44 -8.93 -7.14
CA LEU A 414 -1.51 -7.90 -7.60
C LEU A 414 -2.24 -6.59 -7.88
N ALA A 415 -3.34 -6.63 -8.65
CA ALA A 415 -4.14 -5.46 -8.96
C ALA A 415 -4.74 -4.79 -7.71
N GLU A 416 -5.11 -5.57 -6.70
CA GLU A 416 -5.57 -5.02 -5.41
C GLU A 416 -4.44 -4.37 -4.60
N LEU A 417 -3.23 -4.93 -4.66
CA LEU A 417 -2.04 -4.42 -3.96
C LEU A 417 -1.54 -3.09 -4.52
N ILE A 418 -1.38 -3.01 -5.84
CA ILE A 418 -0.70 -1.87 -6.49
C ILE A 418 -1.69 -0.89 -7.15
N GLY A 419 -2.94 -1.28 -7.32
CA GLY A 419 -4.03 -0.44 -7.81
C GLY A 419 -3.81 0.13 -9.21
N PRO A 420 -4.67 1.07 -9.66
CA PRO A 420 -4.55 1.68 -10.99
C PRO A 420 -3.20 2.35 -11.24
N TYR A 421 -2.61 3.00 -10.23
CA TYR A 421 -1.31 3.66 -10.36
C TYR A 421 -0.18 2.67 -10.64
N GLY A 422 -0.10 1.59 -9.86
CA GLY A 422 0.94 0.60 -10.03
C GLY A 422 0.76 -0.23 -11.30
N ILE A 423 -0.48 -0.53 -11.69
CA ILE A 423 -0.77 -1.24 -12.95
C ILE A 423 -0.44 -0.35 -14.16
N LYS A 424 -0.70 0.97 -14.09
CA LYS A 424 -0.25 1.93 -15.10
C LYS A 424 1.27 1.92 -15.22
N PHE A 425 1.99 2.01 -14.09
CA PHE A 425 3.45 1.94 -14.08
C PHE A 425 4.00 0.62 -14.66
N LEU A 426 3.41 -0.52 -14.28
CA LEU A 426 3.74 -1.82 -14.88
C LEU A 426 3.50 -1.79 -16.40
N GLY A 427 2.36 -1.24 -16.83
CA GLY A 427 2.02 -1.04 -18.23
C GLY A 427 3.05 -0.23 -19.02
N GLU A 428 3.48 0.91 -18.49
CA GLU A 428 4.49 1.78 -19.10
C GLU A 428 5.83 1.05 -19.29
N ASN A 429 6.26 0.25 -18.30
CA ASN A 429 7.48 -0.56 -18.41
C ASN A 429 7.33 -1.70 -19.44
N LEU A 430 6.16 -2.34 -19.52
CA LEU A 430 5.87 -3.33 -20.57
C LEU A 430 5.95 -2.69 -21.97
N MET A 431 5.43 -1.47 -22.15
CA MET A 431 5.52 -0.72 -23.40
C MET A 431 6.97 -0.40 -23.79
N TRP A 432 7.84 -0.10 -22.83
CA TRP A 432 9.26 0.11 -23.09
C TRP A 432 9.92 -1.14 -23.72
N HIS A 433 9.63 -2.34 -23.20
CA HIS A 433 10.12 -3.58 -23.80
C HIS A 433 9.53 -3.84 -25.20
N ILE A 434 8.26 -3.53 -25.42
CA ILE A 434 7.63 -3.65 -26.75
C ILE A 434 8.30 -2.71 -27.75
N THR A 435 8.48 -1.43 -27.41
CA THR A 435 9.13 -0.46 -28.31
C THR A 435 10.57 -0.84 -28.66
N SER A 436 11.30 -1.45 -27.72
CA SER A 436 12.62 -2.05 -28.00
C SER A 436 12.54 -3.14 -29.08
N GLN A 437 11.57 -4.06 -28.99
CA GLN A 437 11.36 -5.09 -30.02
C GLN A 437 10.92 -4.49 -31.37
N VAL A 438 10.05 -3.47 -31.35
CA VAL A 438 9.58 -2.78 -32.55
C VAL A 438 10.74 -2.09 -33.28
N SER A 439 11.67 -1.48 -32.55
CA SER A 439 12.87 -0.83 -33.13
C SER A 439 13.72 -1.83 -33.92
N GLU A 440 13.93 -3.01 -33.34
CA GLU A 440 14.66 -4.09 -34.02
C GLU A 440 13.90 -4.65 -35.23
N LEU A 441 12.57 -4.79 -35.14
CA LEU A 441 11.73 -5.19 -36.27
C LEU A 441 11.81 -4.18 -37.43
N LYS A 442 11.80 -2.87 -37.13
CA LYS A 442 11.95 -1.83 -38.15
C LYS A 442 13.29 -1.96 -38.90
N LYS A 443 14.39 -2.22 -38.20
CA LYS A 443 15.71 -2.44 -38.83
C LYS A 443 15.66 -3.62 -39.82
N MET A 444 15.05 -4.74 -39.40
CA MET A 444 14.93 -5.93 -40.25
C MET A 444 14.06 -5.69 -41.49
N VAL A 445 13.02 -4.87 -41.38
CA VAL A 445 12.19 -4.46 -42.52
C VAL A 445 12.99 -3.59 -43.49
N ILE A 446 13.79 -2.65 -42.97
CA ILE A 446 14.64 -1.77 -43.78
C ILE A 446 15.69 -2.59 -44.55
N GLU A 447 16.34 -3.56 -43.89
CA GLU A 447 17.32 -4.46 -44.51
C GLU A 447 16.73 -5.30 -45.65
N ASN A 448 15.44 -5.65 -45.58
CA ASN A 448 14.74 -6.47 -46.57
C ASN A 448 13.77 -5.67 -47.45
N MET A 449 13.85 -4.34 -47.45
CA MET A 449 12.82 -3.46 -48.02
C MET A 449 12.50 -3.77 -49.49
N ASP A 450 13.52 -3.94 -50.33
CA ASP A 450 13.34 -4.18 -51.77
C ASP A 450 12.64 -5.51 -52.05
N VAL A 451 12.99 -6.55 -51.29
CA VAL A 451 12.38 -7.88 -51.42
C VAL A 451 10.92 -7.83 -50.96
N LEU A 452 10.63 -7.18 -49.85
CA LEU A 452 9.28 -7.05 -49.31
C LEU A 452 8.35 -6.24 -50.24
N VAL A 453 8.87 -5.18 -50.88
CA VAL A 453 8.13 -4.42 -51.89
C VAL A 453 7.82 -5.27 -53.12
N GLN A 454 8.78 -6.09 -53.57
CA GLN A 454 8.55 -7.03 -54.69
C GLN A 454 7.52 -8.10 -54.32
N MET A 455 7.58 -8.64 -53.10
CA MET A 455 6.60 -9.62 -52.62
C MET A 455 5.20 -9.03 -52.55
N LYS A 456 5.08 -7.76 -52.12
CA LYS A 456 3.80 -7.04 -52.10
C LYS A 456 3.15 -6.95 -53.48
N ASN A 457 3.95 -6.71 -54.52
CA ASN A 457 3.43 -6.42 -55.86
C ASN A 457 3.21 -7.69 -56.70
N ASN A 458 3.79 -8.82 -56.29
CA ASN A 458 3.75 -10.09 -57.03
C ASN A 458 3.13 -11.24 -56.21
N PHE A 459 2.31 -10.94 -55.18
CA PHE A 459 1.70 -11.94 -54.31
C PHE A 459 0.74 -12.89 -55.03
N ASP A 460 0.23 -12.47 -56.19
CA ASP A 460 -0.63 -13.20 -57.12
C ASP A 460 0.15 -14.18 -58.02
N LYS A 461 1.48 -14.12 -58.02
CA LYS A 461 2.37 -14.96 -58.84
C LYS A 461 3.18 -15.94 -57.98
N PRO A 462 2.77 -17.22 -57.87
CA PRO A 462 3.40 -18.19 -56.97
C PRO A 462 4.89 -18.45 -57.28
N GLU A 463 5.26 -18.52 -58.56
CA GLU A 463 6.63 -18.82 -58.99
C GLU A 463 7.62 -17.71 -58.59
N GLU A 464 7.23 -16.45 -58.79
CA GLU A 464 8.04 -15.30 -58.36
C GLU A 464 8.15 -15.22 -56.82
N MET A 465 7.06 -15.53 -56.11
CA MET A 465 7.05 -15.56 -54.64
C MET A 465 8.00 -16.60 -54.04
N VAL A 466 8.13 -17.79 -54.67
CA VAL A 466 9.10 -18.81 -54.23
C VAL A 466 10.54 -18.31 -54.36
N ILE A 467 10.86 -17.57 -55.44
CA ILE A 467 12.19 -16.99 -55.65
C ILE A 467 12.47 -15.89 -54.61
N LEU A 468 11.51 -14.99 -54.41
CA LEU A 468 11.61 -13.91 -53.43
C LEU A 468 11.76 -14.45 -52.01
N LYS A 469 11.05 -15.53 -51.66
CA LYS A 469 11.11 -16.16 -50.33
C LYS A 469 12.50 -16.70 -50.01
N LYS A 470 13.26 -17.18 -51.01
CA LYS A 470 14.66 -17.60 -50.83
C LYS A 470 15.62 -16.42 -50.62
N ARG A 471 15.26 -15.21 -51.07
CA ARG A 471 16.06 -13.98 -50.89
C ARG A 471 15.78 -13.26 -49.57
N LEU A 472 14.63 -13.54 -48.94
CA LEU A 472 14.22 -12.94 -47.67
C LEU A 472 15.01 -13.55 -46.51
N THR A 473 15.67 -12.73 -45.69
CA THR A 473 16.54 -13.19 -44.59
C THR A 473 16.06 -12.69 -43.24
N GLY A 474 15.93 -13.60 -42.26
CA GLY A 474 15.57 -13.25 -40.88
C GLY A 474 14.11 -13.45 -40.50
N GLY A 475 13.31 -14.18 -41.29
CA GLY A 475 11.89 -14.46 -40.99
C GLY A 475 11.66 -15.11 -39.62
N GLU A 476 12.53 -16.03 -39.17
CA GLU A 476 12.46 -16.63 -37.83
C GLU A 476 12.63 -15.58 -36.72
N ASN A 477 13.57 -14.66 -36.89
CA ASN A 477 13.82 -13.59 -35.93
C ASN A 477 12.66 -12.60 -35.87
N VAL A 478 12.03 -12.29 -37.01
CA VAL A 478 10.81 -11.46 -37.06
C VAL A 478 9.69 -12.11 -36.26
N LEU A 479 9.44 -13.40 -36.51
CA LEU A 479 8.41 -14.15 -35.79
C LEU A 479 8.71 -14.22 -34.30
N LYS A 480 9.96 -14.53 -33.91
CA LYS A 480 10.38 -14.58 -32.50
C LYS A 480 10.13 -13.26 -31.78
N ARG A 481 10.49 -12.13 -32.39
CA ARG A 481 10.27 -10.79 -31.80
C ARG A 481 8.79 -10.44 -31.73
N MET A 482 8.01 -10.75 -32.77
CA MET A 482 6.56 -10.57 -32.75
C MET A 482 5.88 -11.44 -31.70
N THR A 483 6.35 -12.68 -31.48
CA THR A 483 5.87 -13.56 -30.40
C THR A 483 6.18 -12.96 -29.03
N ILE A 484 7.38 -12.41 -28.82
CA ILE A 484 7.72 -11.70 -27.56
C ILE A 484 6.76 -10.53 -27.31
N ILE A 485 6.50 -9.70 -28.33
CA ILE A 485 5.52 -8.61 -28.23
C ILE A 485 4.14 -9.17 -27.84
N GLY A 486 3.70 -10.24 -28.49
CA GLY A 486 2.44 -10.91 -28.20
C GLY A 486 2.34 -11.41 -26.77
N VAL A 487 3.39 -12.04 -26.26
CA VAL A 487 3.47 -12.53 -24.88
C VAL A 487 3.33 -11.38 -23.88
N ILE A 488 4.05 -10.28 -24.09
CA ILE A 488 3.98 -9.10 -23.23
C ILE A 488 2.56 -8.49 -23.25
N LEU A 489 1.96 -8.38 -24.43
CA LEU A 489 0.59 -7.85 -24.57
C LEU A 489 -0.47 -8.79 -23.99
N SER A 490 -0.27 -10.10 -24.08
CA SER A 490 -1.17 -11.09 -23.46
C SER A 490 -1.13 -10.97 -21.94
N PHE A 491 0.08 -10.88 -21.36
CA PHE A 491 0.24 -10.61 -19.93
C PHE A 491 -0.43 -9.30 -19.51
N ARG A 492 -0.23 -8.23 -20.28
CA ARG A 492 -0.90 -6.94 -20.03
C ARG A 492 -2.42 -7.08 -20.06
N SER A 493 -2.98 -7.78 -21.04
CA SER A 493 -4.44 -8.00 -21.12
C SER A 493 -4.97 -8.69 -19.88
N MET A 494 -4.31 -9.77 -19.43
CA MET A 494 -4.72 -10.50 -18.23
C MET A 494 -4.69 -9.61 -16.97
N VAL A 495 -3.64 -8.80 -16.83
CA VAL A 495 -3.52 -7.85 -15.71
C VAL A 495 -4.62 -6.78 -15.75
N GLN A 496 -4.95 -6.26 -16.93
CA GLN A 496 -6.01 -5.25 -17.10
C GLN A 496 -7.40 -5.83 -16.82
N ASP A 497 -7.68 -7.05 -17.29
CA ASP A 497 -8.93 -7.76 -17.00
C ASP A 497 -9.10 -7.98 -15.48
N CYS A 498 -8.01 -8.36 -14.79
CA CYS A 498 -8.02 -8.48 -13.33
C CYS A 498 -8.23 -7.13 -12.63
N LEU A 499 -7.60 -6.04 -13.11
CA LEU A 499 -7.81 -4.70 -12.57
C LEU A 499 -9.26 -4.25 -12.70
N LYS A 500 -9.89 -4.51 -13.85
CA LYS A 500 -11.31 -4.22 -14.07
C LYS A 500 -12.19 -4.92 -13.05
N ASP A 501 -11.95 -6.20 -12.77
CA ASP A 501 -12.73 -6.95 -11.78
C ASP A 501 -12.57 -6.40 -10.37
N ILE A 502 -11.34 -6.02 -9.99
CA ILE A 502 -11.05 -5.37 -8.71
C ILE A 502 -11.75 -4.00 -8.61
N LEU A 503 -11.67 -3.17 -9.64
CA LEU A 503 -12.34 -1.86 -9.64
C LEU A 503 -13.86 -1.98 -9.68
N ARG A 504 -14.41 -3.00 -10.32
CA ARG A 504 -15.85 -3.29 -10.28
C ARG A 504 -16.31 -3.61 -8.87
N LYS A 505 -15.49 -4.31 -8.09
CA LYS A 505 -15.77 -4.64 -6.69
C LYS A 505 -15.62 -3.44 -5.75
N HIS A 506 -14.56 -2.64 -5.91
CA HIS A 506 -14.22 -1.56 -4.98
C HIS A 506 -14.84 -0.19 -5.34
N CYS A 507 -15.01 0.09 -6.63
CA CYS A 507 -15.42 1.40 -7.17
C CYS A 507 -16.52 1.28 -8.25
N PRO A 508 -17.63 0.55 -8.00
CA PRO A 508 -18.65 0.30 -9.03
C PRO A 508 -19.26 1.59 -9.61
N PHE A 509 -19.45 2.61 -8.78
CA PHE A 509 -20.03 3.89 -9.19
C PHE A 509 -19.11 4.74 -10.09
N LEU A 510 -17.81 4.44 -10.13
CA LEU A 510 -16.87 5.08 -11.05
C LEU A 510 -16.73 4.27 -12.34
N LEU A 511 -16.74 2.94 -12.26
CA LEU A 511 -16.51 2.08 -13.42
C LEU A 511 -17.66 2.13 -14.44
N GLU A 512 -18.92 2.14 -13.99
CA GLU A 512 -20.08 2.15 -14.89
C GLU A 512 -20.13 3.41 -15.79
N PRO A 513 -19.97 4.64 -15.27
CA PRO A 513 -19.86 5.83 -16.12
C PRO A 513 -18.69 5.79 -17.10
N ILE A 514 -17.53 5.26 -16.71
CA ILE A 514 -16.36 5.12 -17.60
C ILE A 514 -16.66 4.12 -18.73
N THR A 515 -17.32 3.01 -18.40
CA THR A 515 -17.75 1.99 -19.38
C THR A 515 -18.71 2.61 -20.38
N TYR A 516 -19.71 3.35 -19.90
CA TYR A 516 -20.65 4.06 -20.77
C TYR A 516 -19.94 5.10 -21.65
N LEU A 517 -19.00 5.87 -21.09
CA LEU A 517 -18.25 6.86 -21.87
C LEU A 517 -17.45 6.21 -23.00
N ARG A 518 -16.83 5.05 -22.76
CA ARG A 518 -16.12 4.27 -23.77
C ARG A 518 -17.07 3.76 -24.86
N ASP A 519 -18.21 3.21 -24.47
CA ASP A 519 -19.17 2.58 -25.41
C ASP A 519 -19.90 3.60 -26.29
N PHE A 520 -19.99 4.86 -25.85
CA PHE A 520 -20.65 5.94 -26.60
C PHE A 520 -19.75 6.65 -27.62
N ILE A 521 -18.46 6.30 -27.70
CA ILE A 521 -17.57 6.90 -28.71
C ILE A 521 -17.99 6.41 -30.10
N THR A 522 -18.32 7.36 -30.98
CA THR A 522 -18.63 7.02 -32.37
C THR A 522 -17.36 6.92 -33.22
N PRO A 523 -17.35 6.12 -34.30
CA PRO A 523 -16.22 6.00 -35.21
C PRO A 523 -15.82 7.32 -35.88
N GLU A 524 -16.74 8.30 -35.97
CA GLU A 524 -16.47 9.63 -36.53
C GLU A 524 -15.85 10.61 -35.52
N ALA A 525 -15.71 10.21 -34.25
CA ALA A 525 -15.09 11.04 -33.23
C ALA A 525 -13.61 11.32 -33.56
N ASN A 526 -13.14 12.49 -33.14
CA ASN A 526 -11.74 12.87 -33.30
C ASN A 526 -10.84 11.85 -32.56
N ILE A 527 -9.87 11.26 -33.26
CA ILE A 527 -8.91 10.27 -32.73
C ILE A 527 -8.28 10.74 -31.41
N GLN A 528 -7.96 12.02 -31.27
CA GLN A 528 -7.37 12.55 -30.04
C GLN A 528 -8.35 12.48 -28.84
N VAL A 529 -9.64 12.73 -29.08
CA VAL A 529 -10.69 12.59 -28.06
C VAL A 529 -10.90 11.12 -27.72
N THR A 530 -10.95 10.25 -28.74
CA THR A 530 -11.06 8.80 -28.55
C THR A 530 -9.93 8.25 -27.70
N LEU A 531 -8.68 8.67 -27.98
CA LEU A 531 -7.50 8.25 -27.21
C LEU A 531 -7.56 8.74 -25.76
N SER A 532 -8.06 9.94 -25.48
CA SER A 532 -8.22 10.43 -24.10
C SER A 532 -9.27 9.65 -23.32
N VAL A 533 -10.38 9.25 -23.96
CA VAL A 533 -11.38 8.39 -23.31
C VAL A 533 -10.82 6.98 -23.11
N PHE A 534 -10.09 6.44 -24.09
CA PHE A 534 -9.44 5.14 -23.97
C PHE A 534 -8.34 5.13 -22.90
N GLU A 535 -7.60 6.23 -22.68
CA GLU A 535 -6.64 6.35 -21.58
C GLU A 535 -7.33 6.24 -20.21
N LEU A 536 -8.49 6.89 -20.05
CA LEU A 536 -9.29 6.76 -18.84
C LEU A 536 -9.85 5.33 -18.68
N ALA A 537 -10.34 4.74 -19.77
CA ALA A 537 -10.90 3.39 -19.77
C ALA A 537 -9.83 2.32 -19.47
N SER A 538 -8.65 2.42 -20.08
CA SER A 538 -7.53 1.52 -19.85
C SER A 538 -6.96 1.65 -18.43
N ALA A 539 -6.93 2.85 -17.86
CA ALA A 539 -6.58 3.05 -16.45
C ALA A 539 -7.59 2.40 -15.49
N ALA A 540 -8.82 2.13 -15.95
CA ALA A 540 -9.84 1.38 -15.24
C ALA A 540 -9.89 -0.12 -15.60
N GLY A 541 -8.91 -0.63 -16.36
CA GLY A 541 -8.85 -2.04 -16.78
C GLY A 541 -9.78 -2.42 -17.94
N LEU A 542 -10.47 -1.45 -18.57
CA LEU A 542 -11.37 -1.76 -19.67
C LEU A 542 -10.60 -2.02 -20.96
N LYS A 543 -10.90 -3.15 -21.62
CA LYS A 543 -10.41 -3.44 -22.98
C LYS A 543 -10.87 -2.34 -23.94
N CYS A 544 -9.92 -1.84 -24.72
CA CYS A 544 -10.10 -0.82 -25.75
C CYS A 544 -9.61 -1.39 -27.09
N ASP A 545 -10.28 -1.04 -28.19
CA ASP A 545 -9.90 -1.52 -29.53
C ASP A 545 -8.53 -0.97 -29.99
N ILE A 546 -8.13 0.16 -29.41
CA ILE A 546 -6.83 0.79 -29.60
C ILE A 546 -6.23 1.02 -28.21
N ASP A 547 -5.05 0.44 -27.96
CA ASP A 547 -4.33 0.65 -26.70
C ASP A 547 -3.67 2.04 -26.70
N PRO A 548 -4.11 2.98 -25.83
CA PRO A 548 -3.59 4.35 -25.79
C PRO A 548 -2.12 4.40 -25.35
N ASP A 549 -1.69 3.51 -24.46
CA ASP A 549 -0.31 3.49 -23.95
C ASP A 549 0.64 2.99 -25.06
N LEU A 550 0.20 2.00 -25.84
CA LEU A 550 0.97 1.51 -26.99
C LEU A 550 1.05 2.57 -28.10
N VAL A 551 -0.05 3.29 -28.38
CA VAL A 551 -0.06 4.43 -29.31
C VAL A 551 0.92 5.51 -28.88
N ALA A 552 0.90 5.88 -27.60
CA ALA A 552 1.82 6.89 -27.05
C ALA A 552 3.28 6.42 -27.16
N ALA A 553 3.55 5.16 -26.80
CA ALA A 553 4.89 4.58 -26.86
C ALA A 553 5.44 4.56 -28.30
N ILE A 554 4.63 4.13 -29.28
CA ILE A 554 5.03 4.12 -30.72
C ILE A 554 5.18 5.55 -31.25
N ARG A 555 4.32 6.48 -30.86
CA ARG A 555 4.42 7.89 -31.25
C ARG A 555 5.74 8.50 -30.80
N ASN A 556 6.18 8.20 -29.58
CA ASN A 556 7.44 8.68 -29.01
C ASN A 556 8.69 8.07 -29.67
N MET A 557 8.55 6.98 -30.44
CA MET A 557 9.66 6.43 -31.23
C MET A 557 9.94 7.21 -32.52
N LYS A 558 9.05 8.10 -32.97
CA LYS A 558 9.28 8.89 -34.18
C LYS A 558 10.46 9.82 -33.95
N THR A 559 11.47 9.73 -34.82
CA THR A 559 12.56 10.70 -34.88
C THR A 559 12.22 11.77 -35.90
N ASP A 560 12.61 13.02 -35.65
CA ASP A 560 12.30 14.19 -36.51
C ASP A 560 12.75 14.02 -37.99
N ASN A 561 13.61 13.03 -38.28
CA ASN A 561 14.22 12.79 -39.58
C ASN A 561 13.47 11.80 -40.49
N THR A 562 12.41 11.12 -40.02
CA THR A 562 11.68 10.11 -40.82
C THR A 562 10.32 10.64 -41.27
N SER A 563 10.05 10.60 -42.58
CA SER A 563 8.77 11.09 -43.11
C SER A 563 7.61 10.18 -42.70
N CYS A 564 6.40 10.74 -42.56
CA CYS A 564 5.21 9.96 -42.21
C CYS A 564 4.88 8.88 -43.26
N GLU A 565 5.26 9.10 -44.52
CA GLU A 565 5.08 8.12 -45.60
C GLU A 565 6.08 6.96 -45.52
N GLU A 566 7.34 7.22 -45.16
CA GLU A 566 8.34 6.17 -44.96
C GLU A 566 7.99 5.29 -43.76
N GLU A 567 7.57 5.90 -42.64
CA GLU A 567 7.07 5.16 -41.47
C GLU A 567 5.88 4.28 -41.82
N HIS A 568 4.93 4.82 -42.60
CA HIS A 568 3.80 4.03 -43.09
C HIS A 568 4.24 2.86 -43.99
N LYS A 569 5.20 3.11 -44.88
CA LYS A 569 5.78 2.06 -45.74
C LYS A 569 6.40 0.95 -44.89
N ILE A 570 7.19 1.29 -43.87
CA ILE A 570 7.82 0.32 -42.96
C ILE A 570 6.76 -0.50 -42.22
N SER A 571 5.73 0.12 -41.64
CA SER A 571 4.66 -0.60 -40.94
C SER A 571 3.89 -1.56 -41.85
N ARG A 572 3.60 -1.17 -43.10
CA ARG A 572 2.97 -2.08 -44.07
C ARG A 572 3.88 -3.25 -44.45
N LEU A 573 5.16 -2.97 -44.70
CA LEU A 573 6.13 -4.01 -45.05
C LEU A 573 6.40 -4.96 -43.88
N LEU A 574 6.29 -4.49 -42.63
CA LEU A 574 6.33 -5.35 -41.44
C LEU A 574 5.22 -6.40 -41.46
N LEU A 575 3.97 -5.99 -41.73
CA LEU A 575 2.85 -6.93 -41.84
C LEU A 575 3.07 -7.96 -42.95
N ILE A 576 3.56 -7.52 -44.10
CA ILE A 576 3.90 -8.40 -45.22
C ILE A 576 4.98 -9.39 -44.79
N TYR A 577 6.02 -8.91 -44.09
CA TYR A 577 7.11 -9.73 -43.61
C TYR A 577 6.61 -10.81 -42.63
N VAL A 578 5.73 -10.45 -41.69
CA VAL A 578 5.10 -11.41 -40.80
C VAL A 578 4.29 -12.45 -41.59
N ALA A 579 3.42 -12.01 -42.51
CA ALA A 579 2.53 -12.88 -43.29
C ALA A 579 3.28 -13.93 -44.14
N VAL A 580 4.38 -13.53 -44.80
CA VAL A 580 5.18 -14.45 -45.63
C VAL A 580 6.07 -15.38 -44.81
N SER A 581 6.32 -15.04 -43.54
CA SER A 581 7.14 -15.81 -42.60
C SER A 581 6.34 -16.88 -41.86
N LEU A 582 5.02 -16.70 -41.63
CA LEU A 582 4.18 -17.67 -40.90
C LEU A 582 4.38 -19.14 -41.30
N PRO A 583 4.53 -19.52 -42.59
CA PRO A 583 4.73 -20.92 -42.97
C PRO A 583 6.01 -21.57 -42.37
N ILE A 584 7.01 -20.77 -41.97
CA ILE A 584 8.24 -21.25 -41.33
C ILE A 584 7.91 -21.93 -39.99
N LEU A 585 6.89 -21.45 -39.28
CA LEU A 585 6.46 -22.00 -37.98
C LEU A 585 6.06 -23.47 -38.07
N ALA A 586 5.62 -23.94 -39.24
CA ALA A 586 5.20 -25.33 -39.42
C ALA A 586 6.36 -26.33 -39.36
N LEU A 587 7.61 -25.83 -39.44
CA LEU A 587 8.84 -26.61 -39.31
C LEU A 587 9.30 -26.74 -37.84
N ASP A 588 8.91 -25.81 -36.96
CA ASP A 588 9.29 -25.83 -35.55
C ASP A 588 8.46 -26.88 -34.79
N PRO A 589 9.08 -27.89 -34.14
CA PRO A 589 8.37 -28.90 -33.36
C PRO A 589 7.53 -28.31 -32.22
N ASN A 590 7.91 -27.17 -31.66
CA ASN A 590 7.21 -26.50 -30.57
C ASN A 590 5.97 -25.70 -31.04
N SER A 591 5.75 -25.58 -32.35
CA SER A 591 4.53 -24.99 -32.93
C SER A 591 3.32 -25.93 -32.88
N PHE A 592 3.39 -27.03 -32.11
CA PHE A 592 2.26 -27.91 -31.89
C PHE A 592 1.21 -27.20 -31.01
N TYR A 593 -0.04 -27.23 -31.43
CA TYR A 593 -1.16 -26.72 -30.64
C TYR A 593 -1.58 -27.73 -29.57
N ASN A 594 -1.43 -27.35 -28.31
CA ASN A 594 -1.84 -28.16 -27.17
C ASN A 594 -3.25 -27.75 -26.69
N GLN A 595 -4.17 -28.70 -26.70
CA GLN A 595 -5.53 -28.52 -26.18
C GLN A 595 -5.55 -28.13 -24.70
N GLU A 596 -4.67 -28.70 -23.86
CA GLU A 596 -4.66 -28.39 -22.43
C GLU A 596 -4.31 -26.94 -22.17
N HIS A 597 -3.45 -26.36 -23.03
CA HIS A 597 -3.08 -24.95 -22.94
C HIS A 597 -4.06 -24.04 -23.68
N GLY A 598 -4.76 -24.56 -24.70
CA GLY A 598 -5.55 -23.75 -25.64
C GLY A 598 -4.67 -22.92 -26.57
N GLY A 599 -3.41 -23.33 -26.75
CA GLY A 599 -2.39 -22.58 -27.48
C GLY A 599 -1.18 -23.45 -27.82
N HIS A 600 -0.19 -22.85 -28.48
CA HIS A 600 1.04 -23.52 -28.91
C HIS A 600 2.16 -23.48 -27.87
N ASN A 601 3.02 -24.49 -27.85
CA ASN A 601 4.11 -24.66 -26.86
C ASN A 601 5.26 -23.63 -27.00
N ASN A 602 5.32 -22.88 -28.10
CA ASN A 602 6.27 -21.78 -28.32
C ASN A 602 5.61 -20.39 -28.31
N ASN A 603 4.39 -20.27 -27.75
CA ASN A 603 3.64 -19.01 -27.63
C ASN A 603 3.23 -18.34 -28.96
N ILE A 604 3.30 -19.02 -30.11
CA ILE A 604 2.92 -18.38 -31.39
C ILE A 604 1.44 -17.99 -31.48
N HIS A 605 0.56 -18.56 -30.66
CA HIS A 605 -0.82 -18.08 -30.51
C HIS A 605 -0.89 -16.61 -30.09
N CYS A 606 0.10 -16.12 -29.33
CA CYS A 606 0.19 -14.70 -28.94
C CYS A 606 0.49 -13.76 -30.11
N LEU A 607 0.89 -14.28 -31.29
CA LEU A 607 1.00 -13.49 -32.51
C LEU A 607 -0.32 -12.84 -32.89
N ALA A 608 -1.46 -13.47 -32.58
CA ALA A 608 -2.78 -12.89 -32.79
C ALA A 608 -2.91 -11.53 -32.09
N THR A 609 -2.59 -11.47 -30.81
CA THR A 609 -2.59 -10.24 -30.01
C THR A 609 -1.57 -9.24 -30.54
N ALA A 610 -0.35 -9.69 -30.87
CA ALA A 610 0.72 -8.84 -31.40
C ALA A 610 0.32 -8.15 -32.71
N ILE A 611 -0.16 -8.92 -33.69
CA ILE A 611 -0.52 -8.43 -35.02
C ILE A 611 -1.65 -7.40 -34.89
N ASN A 612 -2.70 -7.70 -34.13
CA ASN A 612 -3.85 -6.82 -33.99
C ASN A 612 -3.50 -5.52 -33.27
N GLN A 613 -2.96 -5.59 -32.06
CA GLN A 613 -2.72 -4.40 -31.25
C GLN A 613 -1.59 -3.53 -31.79
N LEU A 614 -0.50 -4.13 -32.30
CA LEU A 614 0.60 -3.37 -32.89
C LEU A 614 0.16 -2.65 -34.17
N SER A 615 -0.65 -3.31 -35.01
CA SER A 615 -1.22 -2.68 -36.22
C SER A 615 -2.15 -1.54 -35.85
N ALA A 616 -3.07 -1.78 -34.91
CA ALA A 616 -3.99 -0.75 -34.43
C ALA A 616 -3.23 0.49 -33.96
N ALA A 617 -2.18 0.30 -33.15
CA ALA A 617 -1.39 1.41 -32.64
C ALA A 617 -0.58 2.13 -33.74
N MET A 618 0.15 1.39 -34.59
CA MET A 618 0.95 1.97 -35.68
C MET A 618 0.10 2.78 -36.67
N PHE A 619 -1.02 2.21 -37.13
CA PHE A 619 -1.86 2.87 -38.13
C PHE A 619 -2.72 3.99 -37.54
N THR A 620 -3.02 3.96 -36.24
CA THR A 620 -3.59 5.12 -35.52
C THR A 620 -2.61 6.28 -35.51
N VAL A 621 -1.33 6.03 -35.18
CA VAL A 621 -0.26 7.06 -35.18
C VAL A 621 0.00 7.63 -36.59
N GLN A 622 -0.31 6.88 -37.63
CA GLN A 622 -0.13 7.26 -39.04
C GLN A 622 -1.41 7.83 -39.69
N ASN A 623 -2.52 7.85 -38.95
CA ASN A 623 -3.84 8.24 -39.43
C ASN A 623 -4.27 7.46 -40.70
N LYS A 624 -4.17 6.13 -40.64
CA LYS A 624 -4.53 5.19 -41.72
C LYS A 624 -5.62 4.22 -41.26
N ASN A 625 -6.38 3.70 -42.23
CA ASN A 625 -7.46 2.75 -41.95
C ASN A 625 -6.88 1.39 -41.52
N ILE A 626 -7.11 1.00 -40.26
CA ILE A 626 -6.59 -0.23 -39.64
C ILE A 626 -7.18 -1.49 -40.31
N GLU A 627 -8.49 -1.52 -40.51
CA GLU A 627 -9.22 -2.64 -41.11
C GLU A 627 -8.69 -2.97 -42.51
N GLN A 628 -8.42 -1.95 -43.35
CA GLN A 628 -7.85 -2.16 -44.68
C GLN A 628 -6.47 -2.85 -44.60
N GLN A 629 -5.60 -2.43 -43.68
CA GLN A 629 -4.27 -3.00 -43.54
C GLN A 629 -4.31 -4.44 -43.04
N LEU A 630 -5.17 -4.73 -42.07
CA LEU A 630 -5.35 -6.08 -41.56
C LEU A 630 -6.01 -7.02 -42.59
N LYS A 631 -6.92 -6.51 -43.43
CA LYS A 631 -7.47 -7.28 -44.57
C LYS A 631 -6.40 -7.65 -45.59
N GLU A 632 -5.53 -6.69 -45.95
CA GLU A 632 -4.38 -6.95 -46.85
C GLU A 632 -3.44 -7.99 -46.23
N PHE A 633 -3.15 -7.89 -44.94
CA PHE A 633 -2.37 -8.88 -44.19
C PHE A 633 -3.03 -10.28 -44.23
N LEU A 634 -4.33 -10.35 -43.94
CA LEU A 634 -5.08 -11.61 -43.87
C LEU A 634 -5.10 -12.33 -45.22
N LEU A 635 -5.32 -11.60 -46.32
CA LEU A 635 -5.29 -12.14 -47.67
C LEU A 635 -3.92 -12.76 -47.99
N LEU A 636 -2.84 -12.04 -47.66
CA LEU A 636 -1.49 -12.50 -47.91
C LEU A 636 -1.10 -13.70 -47.03
N ALA A 637 -1.42 -13.66 -45.73
CA ALA A 637 -1.18 -14.75 -44.79
C ALA A 637 -1.96 -16.02 -45.18
N SER A 638 -3.20 -15.87 -45.64
CA SER A 638 -4.02 -16.98 -46.13
C SER A 638 -3.42 -17.59 -47.40
N SER A 639 -3.01 -16.76 -48.37
CA SER A 639 -2.35 -17.22 -49.60
C SER A 639 -1.06 -18.00 -49.31
N THR A 640 -0.21 -17.51 -48.42
CA THR A 640 1.08 -18.16 -48.10
C THR A 640 0.89 -19.48 -47.34
N LEU A 641 -0.13 -19.58 -46.48
CA LEU A 641 -0.47 -20.81 -45.76
C LEU A 641 -1.20 -21.85 -46.65
N LEU A 642 -2.00 -21.41 -47.62
CA LEU A 642 -2.59 -22.32 -48.62
C LEU A 642 -1.54 -22.92 -49.55
N GLN A 643 -0.54 -22.14 -49.97
CA GLN A 643 0.59 -22.64 -50.76
C GLN A 643 1.39 -23.72 -49.99
N LEU A 644 1.51 -23.59 -48.67
CA LEU A 644 2.10 -24.65 -47.82
C LEU A 644 1.28 -25.95 -47.88
N GLY A 645 -0.05 -25.85 -48.02
CA GLY A 645 -0.97 -26.99 -48.12
C GLY A 645 -0.80 -27.81 -49.40
N GLN A 646 -0.37 -27.17 -50.49
CA GLN A 646 -0.20 -27.79 -51.81
C GLN A 646 1.13 -28.55 -51.95
N ASN A 647 2.15 -28.22 -51.16
CA ASN A 647 3.48 -28.84 -51.18
C ASN A 647 3.55 -30.12 -50.32
N VAL A 648 2.78 -31.15 -50.69
CA VAL A 648 2.61 -32.40 -49.91
C VAL A 648 3.83 -33.34 -50.00
N GLU A 649 4.79 -33.08 -50.88
CA GLU A 649 5.86 -34.05 -51.23
C GLU A 649 7.02 -34.16 -50.22
N LYS A 650 7.04 -33.42 -49.11
CA LYS A 650 8.11 -33.54 -48.11
C LYS A 650 7.58 -33.83 -46.72
N VAL A 651 8.24 -34.79 -46.08
CA VAL A 651 8.16 -35.23 -44.67
C VAL A 651 8.37 -34.09 -43.63
N GLU A 652 8.54 -32.85 -44.07
CA GLU A 652 9.05 -31.71 -43.29
C GLU A 652 7.97 -30.82 -42.63
N VAL A 653 6.66 -31.01 -42.89
CA VAL A 653 5.61 -30.08 -42.38
C VAL A 653 4.73 -30.72 -41.29
N LYS A 654 5.34 -31.14 -40.17
CA LYS A 654 4.64 -31.83 -39.07
C LYS A 654 3.53 -31.00 -38.40
N ASN A 655 3.71 -29.68 -38.29
CA ASN A 655 2.81 -28.81 -37.51
C ASN A 655 1.93 -27.90 -38.38
N ARG A 656 1.72 -28.24 -39.66
CA ARG A 656 0.93 -27.43 -40.61
C ARG A 656 -0.44 -27.03 -40.07
N GLU A 657 -1.17 -28.02 -39.57
CA GLU A 657 -2.53 -27.84 -39.08
C GLU A 657 -2.56 -26.93 -37.84
N SER A 658 -1.59 -27.06 -36.93
CA SER A 658 -1.47 -26.17 -35.77
C SER A 658 -1.23 -24.71 -36.17
N VAL A 659 -0.47 -24.47 -37.25
CA VAL A 659 -0.20 -23.11 -37.76
C VAL A 659 -1.41 -22.52 -38.47
N TYR A 660 -2.27 -23.33 -39.09
CA TYR A 660 -3.53 -22.84 -39.69
C TYR A 660 -4.45 -22.21 -38.64
N LEU A 661 -4.46 -22.75 -37.41
CA LEU A 661 -5.27 -22.20 -36.32
C LEU A 661 -4.89 -20.77 -35.95
N LEU A 662 -3.69 -20.29 -36.30
CA LEU A 662 -3.31 -18.89 -36.08
C LEU A 662 -4.21 -17.92 -36.86
N LEU A 663 -4.68 -18.27 -38.06
CA LEU A 663 -5.57 -17.40 -38.82
C LEU A 663 -6.91 -17.21 -38.09
N ASP A 664 -7.43 -18.28 -37.48
CA ASP A 664 -8.65 -18.21 -36.68
C ASP A 664 -8.42 -17.32 -35.44
N MET A 665 -7.34 -17.56 -34.69
CA MET A 665 -6.98 -16.77 -33.51
C MET A 665 -6.75 -15.29 -33.83
N ILE A 666 -6.11 -14.97 -34.96
CA ILE A 666 -5.89 -13.59 -35.41
C ILE A 666 -7.23 -12.90 -35.65
N VAL A 667 -8.19 -13.59 -36.24
CA VAL A 667 -9.52 -13.04 -36.55
C VAL A 667 -10.38 -12.94 -35.29
N GLU A 668 -10.37 -13.95 -34.41
CA GLU A 668 -11.09 -13.91 -33.12
C GLU A 668 -10.59 -12.79 -32.20
N GLU A 669 -9.29 -12.51 -32.17
CA GLU A 669 -8.73 -11.44 -31.34
C GLU A 669 -8.93 -10.03 -31.95
N SER A 670 -9.29 -9.94 -33.24
CA SER A 670 -9.39 -8.66 -33.94
C SER A 670 -10.80 -8.07 -33.89
N PRO A 671 -10.97 -6.81 -33.45
CA PRO A 671 -12.24 -6.10 -33.65
C PRO A 671 -12.41 -5.62 -35.12
N TYR A 672 -11.39 -5.75 -35.96
CA TYR A 672 -11.36 -5.23 -37.34
C TYR A 672 -11.54 -6.30 -38.41
N LEU A 673 -11.36 -7.58 -38.07
CA LEU A 673 -11.51 -8.71 -39.00
C LEU A 673 -12.74 -9.52 -38.61
N SER A 674 -13.48 -10.01 -39.59
CA SER A 674 -14.61 -10.91 -39.36
C SER A 674 -14.37 -12.30 -39.93
N GLN A 675 -15.09 -13.28 -39.40
CA GLN A 675 -15.07 -14.66 -39.90
C GLN A 675 -15.52 -14.75 -41.38
N ASP A 676 -16.40 -13.87 -41.84
CA ASP A 676 -16.78 -13.79 -43.26
C ASP A 676 -15.61 -13.37 -44.16
N MET A 677 -14.75 -12.46 -43.67
CA MET A 677 -13.54 -12.05 -44.39
C MET A 677 -12.55 -13.21 -44.46
N LEU A 678 -12.41 -13.98 -43.38
CA LEU A 678 -11.56 -15.17 -43.35
C LEU A 678 -12.06 -16.22 -44.34
N GLU A 679 -13.35 -16.57 -44.32
CA GLU A 679 -13.92 -17.58 -45.23
C GLU A 679 -13.69 -17.24 -46.70
N SER A 680 -13.68 -15.96 -47.06
CA SER A 680 -13.43 -15.50 -48.43
C SER A 680 -12.01 -15.79 -48.95
N CYS A 681 -11.02 -15.91 -48.06
CA CYS A 681 -9.61 -16.12 -48.42
C CYS A 681 -8.99 -17.40 -47.85
N PHE A 682 -9.61 -18.03 -46.85
CA PHE A 682 -9.20 -19.29 -46.24
C PHE A 682 -10.44 -20.09 -45.78
N PRO A 683 -10.81 -21.19 -46.48
CA PRO A 683 -12.03 -21.94 -46.15
C PRO A 683 -12.00 -22.55 -44.74
N TYR A 684 -13.04 -22.31 -43.94
CA TYR A 684 -13.16 -22.78 -42.56
C TYR A 684 -13.12 -24.31 -42.44
N VAL A 685 -13.43 -25.04 -43.51
CA VAL A 685 -13.29 -26.51 -43.56
C VAL A 685 -11.86 -26.96 -43.26
N LEU A 686 -10.85 -26.17 -43.66
CA LEU A 686 -9.44 -26.45 -43.34
C LEU A 686 -9.17 -26.26 -41.85
N LEU A 687 -9.69 -25.19 -41.25
CA LEU A 687 -9.56 -24.91 -39.81
C LEU A 687 -10.27 -25.98 -38.98
N ARG A 688 -11.50 -26.35 -39.35
CA ARG A 688 -12.26 -27.42 -38.71
C ARG A 688 -11.50 -28.75 -38.71
N ASN A 689 -10.88 -29.09 -39.84
CA ASN A 689 -10.07 -30.30 -39.93
C ASN A 689 -8.79 -30.19 -39.10
N ALA A 690 -8.15 -29.03 -39.09
CA ALA A 690 -6.98 -28.76 -38.25
C ALA A 690 -7.29 -28.90 -36.76
N TYR A 691 -8.38 -28.29 -36.27
CA TYR A 691 -8.87 -28.49 -34.91
C TYR A 691 -9.12 -29.98 -34.62
N ARG A 692 -9.78 -30.69 -35.53
CA ARG A 692 -10.05 -32.12 -35.37
C ARG A 692 -8.77 -32.94 -35.20
N GLU A 693 -7.71 -32.66 -35.95
CA GLU A 693 -6.45 -33.42 -35.85
C GLU A 693 -5.66 -33.11 -34.58
N VAL A 694 -5.55 -31.84 -34.18
CA VAL A 694 -4.89 -31.48 -32.91
C VAL A 694 -5.64 -32.03 -31.70
N HIS A 695 -6.98 -32.15 -31.77
CA HIS A 695 -7.80 -32.76 -30.72
C HIS A 695 -7.80 -34.31 -30.74
N LYS A 696 -7.66 -34.95 -31.91
CA LYS A 696 -7.59 -36.43 -32.01
C LYS A 696 -6.29 -37.00 -31.43
N SER A 697 -5.22 -36.24 -31.49
CA SER A 697 -3.89 -36.64 -31.00
C SER A 697 -3.87 -36.92 -29.48
N PHE A 698 -4.97 -36.60 -28.78
CA PHE A 698 -5.16 -36.69 -27.32
C PHE A 698 -6.02 -37.89 -26.86
N VAL A 699 -6.06 -39.02 -27.58
CA VAL A 699 -6.69 -40.23 -27.03
C VAL A 699 -5.82 -40.78 -25.88
N ILE A 700 -6.21 -40.44 -24.65
CA ILE A 700 -5.68 -41.00 -23.41
C ILE A 700 -5.95 -42.51 -23.42
N THR A 701 -4.93 -43.32 -23.71
CA THR A 701 -4.90 -44.70 -23.21
C THR A 701 -4.70 -44.64 -21.70
N MET A 702 -5.79 -44.75 -20.94
CA MET A 702 -5.69 -45.09 -19.52
C MET A 702 -5.21 -46.54 -19.42
N THR A 703 -3.96 -46.74 -19.01
CA THR A 703 -3.47 -48.01 -18.47
C THR A 703 -3.01 -47.81 -17.04
#